data_AF-A0A6B0VDU1-F1
#
_entry.id   AF-A0A6B0VDU1-F1
#
_cell.length_a   1.000
_cell.length_b   1.000
_cell.length_c   1.000
_cell.angle_alpha   90.00
_cell.angle_beta   90.00
_cell.angle_gamma   90.00
#
_symmetry.space_group_name_H-M   'P 1'
#
loop_
_entity.id
_entity.type
_entity.pdbx_description
1 polymer ?
#
loop_
_entity_poly.entity_id
_entity_poly.type
_entity_poly.pdbx_seq_one_letter_code
_entity_poly.pdbx_strand_id
1 'polypeptide(L)'
;VRLIPASGGDRPCLCLLSSFEYLRATYGDQQRKQLFQQRPECASRNFSSLPKMSNVSGPSKKRLKQSSLLEFVSRMRESRENSAEGMDSESGNQTSHEKNVSATVVSHVSESPLSEPALSQTERLECIETNNSQSTEVDLSQDLFPELGISSPKETSQACSQGCSQGSSHSSGSDEAAVDDGCIPSSFKRTPECGVVLPALMSNHTVFCKMVPNENGVLRPDPTTPYPETLVDKWDGSHVRMPCSSQSVYPVEDPANGMSLKSRWWLIERSLMSPIDNSRDLSNAILRYNGRFSSSWNFRSLHKFFSEPIPLLKCGQNKKLSFSQMQVACLLANAFFCTFPRRNTLKSNAEYSHYPDINFVRLYSGPSDEDCKMEKLKCIINYFRRITTDEPKGMLTFHRKGLSESIDWSSSKDSLTDLHVSEKGLIEREGRGMLQVDFANKFVGGGVLGGGCVQEEIRFVVCPELLVSRLFTEALGPKEVLVITGVEQFNDTAGYADTFSWESDFVDDTPRDSWGRRCTAVVAMDALYFARPHEQYRPIAIRRELTKAFCGFSCPGVPEGKRAAVATGNWGCGAFRGDPQLKSLLQLMAAAVARRDVVYFTFNDRRLCRNLRNMHRFLRERNLCVGDIYELLMQYHQECASKSTKGGLFDFLYSWQIT
;
A
#
# COMPACT_ATOMS: atom_id res chain seq x y z
N VAL A 1 -12.43 -24.52 2.45
CA VAL A 1 -11.54 -24.23 1.30
C VAL A 1 -11.36 -25.52 0.49
N ARG A 2 -12.08 -25.70 -0.62
CA ARG A 2 -11.72 -26.74 -1.61
C ARG A 2 -10.78 -26.07 -2.61
N LEU A 3 -9.50 -26.42 -2.57
CA LEU A 3 -8.60 -26.15 -3.68
C LEU A 3 -9.08 -27.01 -4.86
N ILE A 4 -9.60 -26.37 -5.91
CA ILE A 4 -9.88 -27.04 -7.18
C ILE A 4 -8.51 -27.40 -7.77
N PRO A 5 -8.23 -28.66 -8.11
CA PRO A 5 -6.98 -29.00 -8.77
C PRO A 5 -6.98 -28.38 -10.17
N ALA A 6 -5.98 -27.54 -10.44
CA ALA A 6 -5.74 -26.97 -11.75
C ALA A 6 -5.42 -28.11 -12.74
N SER A 7 -6.34 -28.37 -13.67
CA SER A 7 -6.04 -29.16 -14.86
C SER A 7 -5.65 -28.19 -15.97
N GLY A 8 -4.33 -28.00 -16.12
CA GLY A 8 -3.73 -27.28 -17.23
C GLY A 8 -3.42 -25.81 -16.96
N GLY A 9 -2.14 -25.47 -16.90
CA GLY A 9 -1.61 -24.18 -17.35
C GLY A 9 -1.97 -22.87 -16.62
N ASP A 10 -2.86 -22.88 -15.64
CA ASP A 10 -3.35 -21.65 -14.99
C ASP A 10 -2.25 -20.87 -14.25
N ARG A 11 -2.28 -19.53 -14.37
CA ARG A 11 -1.58 -18.62 -13.45
C ARG A 11 -2.37 -18.58 -12.12
N PRO A 12 -1.78 -18.95 -10.97
CA PRO A 12 -2.51 -19.08 -9.70
C PRO A 12 -3.13 -17.79 -9.13
N CYS A 13 -2.72 -16.61 -9.60
CA CYS A 13 -3.07 -15.33 -8.97
C CYS A 13 -4.54 -14.91 -9.16
N LEU A 14 -5.20 -15.27 -10.26
CA LEU A 14 -6.62 -14.90 -10.51
C LEU A 14 -7.59 -15.87 -9.82
N CYS A 15 -7.25 -17.15 -9.69
CA CYS A 15 -8.05 -18.15 -8.96
C CYS A 15 -8.19 -17.81 -7.46
N LEU A 16 -7.22 -17.12 -6.86
CA LEU A 16 -7.28 -16.72 -5.45
C LEU A 16 -8.31 -15.62 -5.19
N LEU A 17 -8.51 -14.68 -6.13
CA LEU A 17 -9.57 -13.67 -6.03
C LEU A 17 -10.97 -14.32 -6.08
N SER A 18 -11.16 -15.37 -6.89
CA SER A 18 -12.40 -16.16 -6.89
C SER A 18 -12.66 -16.90 -5.56
N SER A 19 -11.60 -17.24 -4.81
CA SER A 19 -11.75 -17.83 -3.46
C SER A 19 -12.31 -16.85 -2.43
N PHE A 20 -12.19 -15.53 -2.67
CA PHE A 20 -12.83 -14.51 -1.85
C PHE A 20 -14.34 -14.37 -2.15
N GLU A 21 -14.82 -14.74 -3.33
CA GLU A 21 -16.27 -14.81 -3.60
C GLU A 21 -16.96 -15.86 -2.70
N TYR A 22 -16.26 -16.94 -2.35
CA TYR A 22 -16.73 -17.93 -1.37
C TYR A 22 -16.74 -17.37 0.07
N LEU A 23 -15.72 -16.60 0.47
CA LEU A 23 -15.71 -15.90 1.77
C LEU A 23 -16.82 -14.84 1.84
N ARG A 24 -17.09 -14.13 0.74
CA ARG A 24 -18.21 -13.19 0.58
C ARG A 24 -19.57 -13.86 0.81
N ALA A 25 -19.78 -15.05 0.26
CA ALA A 25 -21.00 -15.82 0.49
C ALA A 25 -21.15 -16.26 1.96
N THR A 26 -20.03 -16.58 2.63
CA THR A 26 -20.04 -17.10 4.00
C THR A 26 -20.20 -15.99 5.06
N TYR A 27 -19.53 -14.84 4.89
CA TYR A 27 -19.64 -13.68 5.79
C TYR A 27 -20.92 -12.86 5.58
N GLY A 28 -21.41 -12.75 4.34
CA GLY A 28 -22.67 -12.09 4.03
C GLY A 28 -23.90 -12.78 4.66
N ASP A 29 -23.84 -14.09 4.85
CA ASP A 29 -24.87 -14.88 5.51
C ASP A 29 -24.80 -14.81 7.04
N GLN A 30 -23.60 -14.66 7.63
CA GLN A 30 -23.45 -14.48 9.08
C GLN A 30 -23.91 -13.10 9.55
N GLN A 31 -23.60 -12.02 8.81
CA GLN A 31 -24.12 -10.68 9.11
C GLN A 31 -25.64 -10.59 8.94
N ARG A 32 -26.23 -11.25 7.91
CA ARG A 32 -27.70 -11.34 7.80
C ARG A 32 -28.30 -12.09 8.97
N LYS A 33 -27.71 -13.22 9.40
CA LYS A 33 -28.24 -14.01 10.53
C LYS A 33 -28.16 -13.26 11.86
N GLN A 34 -27.15 -12.42 12.08
CA GLN A 34 -27.06 -11.57 13.28
C GLN A 34 -28.05 -10.38 13.23
N LEU A 35 -28.27 -9.77 12.05
CA LEU A 35 -29.28 -8.71 11.86
C LEU A 35 -30.73 -9.22 11.98
N PHE A 36 -31.00 -10.49 11.67
CA PHE A 36 -32.32 -11.09 11.79
C PHE A 36 -32.64 -11.68 13.18
N GLN A 37 -31.66 -11.74 14.11
CA GLN A 37 -31.87 -12.24 15.48
C GLN A 37 -32.17 -11.15 16.53
N GLN A 38 -32.15 -9.86 16.15
CA GLN A 38 -32.39 -8.76 17.09
C GLN A 38 -33.59 -7.85 16.73
N ARG A 39 -34.69 -8.42 16.23
CA ARG A 39 -35.99 -7.71 16.20
C ARG A 39 -36.99 -8.37 17.16
N PRO A 40 -37.42 -7.68 18.23
CA PRO A 40 -38.65 -8.04 18.92
C PRO A 40 -39.84 -7.45 18.16
N GLU A 41 -40.63 -8.29 17.50
CA GLU A 41 -41.94 -7.86 16.96
C GLU A 41 -42.99 -7.91 18.08
N CYS A 42 -43.47 -6.73 18.47
CA CYS A 42 -44.62 -6.55 19.34
C CYS A 42 -45.92 -6.88 18.59
N ALA A 43 -46.82 -7.51 19.34
CA ALA A 43 -48.03 -8.17 18.90
C ALA A 43 -49.16 -7.28 18.35
N SER A 44 -49.99 -7.88 17.48
CA SER A 44 -51.44 -7.66 17.50
C SER A 44 -52.21 -8.91 17.00
N ARG A 45 -52.81 -9.64 17.95
CA ARG A 45 -54.19 -10.23 17.99
C ARG A 45 -54.74 -10.83 16.66
N ASN A 46 -55.22 -12.09 16.55
CA ASN A 46 -56.29 -12.75 17.30
C ASN A 46 -56.53 -14.21 16.78
N PHE A 47 -56.97 -15.10 17.69
CA PHE A 47 -57.79 -16.35 17.63
C PHE A 47 -58.27 -16.89 16.25
N SER A 48 -58.43 -18.20 15.95
CA SER A 48 -58.75 -19.41 16.74
C SER A 48 -58.70 -20.70 15.88
N SER A 49 -58.66 -21.87 16.56
CA SER A 49 -59.15 -23.23 16.18
C SER A 49 -58.24 -24.26 15.45
N LEU A 50 -58.06 -25.40 16.13
CA LEU A 50 -57.59 -26.74 15.72
C LEU A 50 -58.76 -27.54 15.04
N PRO A 51 -58.68 -28.82 14.53
CA PRO A 51 -57.61 -29.85 14.55
C PRO A 51 -57.41 -30.76 13.26
N LYS A 52 -56.31 -31.54 13.27
CA LYS A 52 -56.04 -32.94 12.78
C LYS A 52 -56.55 -33.54 11.42
N MET A 53 -55.56 -34.15 10.73
CA MET A 53 -55.49 -35.51 10.11
C MET A 53 -55.72 -35.80 8.59
N SER A 54 -54.73 -36.55 8.04
CA SER A 54 -54.77 -37.65 7.05
C SER A 54 -54.56 -37.42 5.53
N ASN A 55 -53.41 -37.95 5.06
CA ASN A 55 -53.13 -38.80 3.89
C ASN A 55 -53.72 -38.59 2.46
N VAL A 56 -52.78 -38.41 1.52
CA VAL A 56 -52.54 -39.13 0.23
C VAL A 56 -53.09 -38.58 -1.12
N SER A 57 -52.12 -38.42 -2.05
CA SER A 57 -52.10 -38.59 -3.53
C SER A 57 -52.30 -37.42 -4.53
N GLY A 58 -51.15 -36.92 -5.06
CA GLY A 58 -50.76 -36.65 -6.48
C GLY A 58 -51.57 -35.69 -7.40
N PRO A 59 -51.04 -35.21 -8.57
CA PRO A 59 -49.78 -35.57 -9.25
C PRO A 59 -48.93 -34.39 -9.86
N SER A 60 -47.74 -34.76 -10.36
CA SER A 60 -46.98 -34.20 -11.49
C SER A 60 -46.15 -32.90 -11.34
N LYS A 61 -44.86 -33.07 -11.02
CA LYS A 61 -43.77 -32.09 -11.25
C LYS A 61 -42.95 -32.48 -12.49
N LYS A 62 -42.60 -31.45 -13.26
CA LYS A 62 -41.78 -31.45 -14.47
C LYS A 62 -40.29 -31.70 -14.20
N ARG A 63 -39.67 -32.36 -15.20
CA ARG A 63 -38.31 -32.23 -15.77
C ARG A 63 -37.06 -32.71 -15.01
N LEU A 64 -36.43 -33.68 -15.68
CA LEU A 64 -34.99 -33.92 -15.89
C LEU A 64 -34.14 -34.27 -14.68
N LYS A 65 -33.91 -35.58 -14.54
CA LYS A 65 -32.92 -36.22 -13.66
C LYS A 65 -31.50 -35.97 -14.20
N GLN A 66 -30.66 -35.33 -13.39
CA GLN A 66 -29.22 -35.65 -13.33
C GLN A 66 -29.09 -36.90 -12.45
N SER A 67 -28.52 -37.98 -13.01
CA SER A 67 -28.13 -39.15 -12.22
C SER A 67 -26.98 -38.80 -11.29
N SER A 68 -27.05 -39.39 -10.10
CA SER A 68 -26.27 -39.07 -8.92
C SER A 68 -25.03 -39.93 -8.78
N LEU A 69 -24.12 -39.40 -7.96
CA LEU A 69 -22.89 -39.92 -7.36
C LEU A 69 -22.87 -41.38 -6.82
N LEU A 70 -23.91 -42.19 -7.01
CA LEU A 70 -23.94 -43.61 -6.60
C LEU A 70 -23.46 -44.57 -7.69
N GLU A 71 -23.40 -44.14 -8.95
CA GLU A 71 -22.83 -44.95 -10.05
C GLU A 71 -21.28 -44.88 -10.09
N PHE A 72 -20.71 -43.87 -9.42
CA PHE A 72 -19.26 -43.73 -9.25
C PHE A 72 -18.71 -44.58 -8.10
N VAL A 73 -19.49 -44.76 -7.03
CA VAL A 73 -19.10 -45.58 -5.87
C VAL A 73 -19.04 -47.08 -6.20
N SER A 74 -19.76 -47.54 -7.23
CA SER A 74 -19.68 -48.95 -7.68
C SER A 74 -18.50 -49.23 -8.63
N ARG A 75 -17.91 -48.22 -9.30
CA ARG A 75 -16.76 -48.43 -10.21
C ARG A 75 -15.40 -48.47 -9.53
N MET A 76 -15.30 -48.02 -8.29
CA MET A 76 -14.09 -48.17 -7.45
C MET A 76 -14.00 -49.55 -6.77
N ARG A 77 -14.97 -50.44 -7.01
CA ARG A 77 -14.99 -51.83 -6.48
C ARG A 77 -14.56 -52.90 -7.49
N GLU A 78 -14.26 -52.54 -8.75
CA GLU A 78 -13.85 -53.49 -9.80
C GLU A 78 -12.45 -53.23 -10.38
N SER A 79 -11.59 -52.44 -9.70
CA SER A 79 -10.16 -52.35 -10.04
C SER A 79 -9.24 -53.03 -9.01
N ARG A 80 -9.80 -53.92 -8.19
CA ARG A 80 -9.06 -54.89 -7.37
C ARG A 80 -9.64 -56.28 -7.60
N GLU A 81 -9.42 -56.82 -8.79
CA GLU A 81 -9.54 -58.25 -9.08
C GLU A 81 -8.76 -58.56 -10.36
N ASN A 82 -7.44 -58.56 -10.22
CA ASN A 82 -6.52 -59.53 -10.81
C ASN A 82 -5.14 -59.28 -10.19
N SER A 83 -4.98 -59.92 -9.03
CA SER A 83 -3.88 -60.85 -8.71
C SER A 83 -2.48 -60.43 -9.15
N ALA A 84 -1.59 -60.10 -8.20
CA ALA A 84 -0.77 -61.05 -7.40
C ALA A 84 0.34 -61.66 -8.30
N GLU A 85 1.60 -61.80 -7.92
CA GLU A 85 2.25 -62.29 -6.69
C GLU A 85 3.72 -61.81 -6.76
N GLY A 86 4.55 -61.69 -5.73
CA GLY A 86 4.48 -62.01 -4.31
C GLY A 86 5.84 -61.72 -3.64
N MET A 87 5.82 -61.61 -2.30
CA MET A 87 6.84 -62.02 -1.29
C MET A 87 8.28 -61.49 -1.42
N ASP A 88 9.06 -61.22 -0.38
CA ASP A 88 8.99 -61.17 1.09
C ASP A 88 10.34 -60.50 1.50
N SER A 89 10.35 -59.52 2.41
CA SER A 89 10.89 -59.59 3.79
C SER A 89 12.41 -59.32 3.97
N GLU A 90 12.73 -58.80 5.17
CA GLU A 90 14.05 -58.64 5.83
C GLU A 90 14.92 -57.43 5.43
N SER A 91 15.15 -56.44 6.31
CA SER A 91 15.99 -56.37 7.53
C SER A 91 17.49 -56.22 7.25
N GLY A 92 18.18 -55.32 7.96
CA GLY A 92 19.64 -55.40 8.13
C GLY A 92 20.44 -54.11 7.94
N ASN A 93 21.22 -53.79 8.97
CA ASN A 93 22.22 -52.74 9.10
C ASN A 93 23.47 -52.92 8.20
N GLN A 94 24.39 -51.93 8.31
CA GLN A 94 25.86 -51.96 8.11
C GLN A 94 26.36 -51.29 6.82
N THR A 95 26.93 -50.08 6.89
CA THR A 95 28.34 -49.69 7.19
C THR A 95 29.39 -50.07 6.15
N SER A 96 30.02 -49.01 5.63
CA SER A 96 31.48 -48.79 5.49
C SER A 96 32.26 -49.23 4.23
N HIS A 97 33.10 -48.25 3.81
CA HIS A 97 34.46 -48.32 3.26
C HIS A 97 34.69 -48.84 1.82
N GLU A 98 35.16 -47.93 0.93
CA GLU A 98 36.54 -47.84 0.39
C GLU A 98 36.71 -48.69 -0.89
N LYS A 99 37.50 -48.39 -1.92
CA LYS A 99 38.52 -47.38 -2.25
C LYS A 99 38.82 -47.53 -3.75
N ASN A 100 39.29 -46.45 -4.39
CA ASN A 100 40.26 -46.38 -5.50
C ASN A 100 39.85 -47.05 -6.85
N VAL A 101 40.19 -46.52 -8.03
CA VAL A 101 41.55 -46.20 -8.52
C VAL A 101 41.53 -45.14 -9.63
N SER A 102 42.58 -44.30 -9.55
CA SER A 102 43.27 -43.43 -10.51
C SER A 102 43.12 -43.58 -12.03
N ALA A 103 43.24 -42.45 -12.74
CA ALA A 103 44.38 -42.05 -13.58
C ALA A 103 43.93 -40.82 -14.42
N THR A 104 44.39 -39.58 -14.17
CA THR A 104 45.68 -38.94 -14.52
C THR A 104 45.98 -38.88 -16.02
N VAL A 105 46.19 -37.65 -16.53
CA VAL A 105 47.34 -37.13 -17.33
C VAL A 105 46.83 -36.00 -18.26
N VAL A 106 47.05 -34.71 -17.91
CA VAL A 106 48.20 -33.80 -18.24
C VAL A 106 48.13 -33.31 -19.70
N SER A 107 48.08 -32.01 -20.03
CA SER A 107 49.17 -31.00 -19.97
C SER A 107 48.56 -29.62 -20.32
N HIS A 108 48.84 -28.54 -19.56
CA HIS A 108 49.99 -27.60 -19.66
C HIS A 108 50.01 -26.80 -20.98
N VAL A 109 50.16 -25.46 -20.99
CA VAL A 109 51.38 -24.65 -20.67
C VAL A 109 50.93 -23.15 -20.64
N SER A 110 51.05 -22.39 -19.54
CA SER A 110 52.15 -21.48 -19.09
C SER A 110 52.10 -20.06 -19.75
N GLU A 111 52.53 -18.90 -19.22
CA GLU A 111 53.11 -18.35 -17.95
C GLU A 111 53.22 -16.79 -18.20
N SER A 112 52.77 -15.88 -17.31
CA SER A 112 53.54 -15.05 -16.32
C SER A 112 54.28 -13.78 -16.87
N PRO A 113 54.82 -12.84 -16.06
CA PRO A 113 54.27 -12.02 -14.93
C PRO A 113 54.78 -10.53 -14.94
N LEU A 114 54.73 -9.85 -13.78
CA LEU A 114 55.39 -8.57 -13.31
C LEU A 114 54.37 -7.45 -12.99
N SER A 115 54.38 -6.68 -11.89
CA SER A 115 55.27 -6.48 -10.71
C SER A 115 54.56 -5.54 -9.70
N GLU A 116 54.78 -5.69 -8.39
CA GLU A 116 54.44 -4.71 -7.33
C GLU A 116 55.38 -3.48 -7.34
N PRO A 117 55.06 -2.38 -6.60
CA PRO A 117 55.50 -2.26 -5.19
C PRO A 117 54.48 -1.62 -4.22
N ALA A 118 54.85 -1.65 -2.94
CA ALA A 118 54.06 -1.52 -1.71
C ALA A 118 53.91 -0.09 -1.09
N LEU A 119 53.13 -0.06 0.02
CA LEU A 119 52.92 0.97 1.09
C LEU A 119 51.88 2.08 0.78
N SER A 120 50.98 2.51 1.69
CA SER A 120 50.95 2.51 3.16
C SER A 120 49.53 2.51 3.78
N GLN A 121 49.49 2.16 5.06
CA GLN A 121 48.38 2.02 6.01
C GLN A 121 47.53 3.29 6.25
N THR A 122 46.22 3.17 6.53
CA THR A 122 45.59 3.47 7.84
C THR A 122 44.07 3.18 7.90
N GLU A 123 43.66 2.60 9.05
CA GLU A 123 42.38 2.71 9.75
C GLU A 123 41.09 2.07 9.18
N ARG A 124 40.94 0.75 9.45
CA ARG A 124 39.64 0.11 9.69
C ARG A 124 39.27 0.29 11.15
N LEU A 125 38.12 0.91 11.41
CA LEU A 125 37.45 0.87 12.72
C LEU A 125 36.76 -0.49 12.87
N GLU A 126 37.34 -1.34 13.72
CA GLU A 126 36.74 -2.59 14.18
C GLU A 126 35.62 -2.31 15.18
N CYS A 127 34.46 -2.93 14.97
CA CYS A 127 33.38 -2.99 15.95
C CYS A 127 33.75 -4.02 17.02
N ILE A 128 33.96 -3.55 18.25
CA ILE A 128 34.14 -4.40 19.43
C ILE A 128 32.78 -5.00 19.79
N GLU A 129 32.63 -6.31 19.55
CA GLU A 129 31.60 -7.15 20.13
C GLU A 129 31.94 -7.45 21.59
N THR A 130 31.11 -7.02 22.53
CA THR A 130 31.11 -7.56 23.90
C THR A 130 29.95 -8.54 24.04
N ASN A 131 30.24 -9.83 23.86
CA ASN A 131 29.40 -10.94 24.28
C ASN A 131 29.74 -11.31 25.73
N ASN A 132 28.84 -11.08 26.68
CA ASN A 132 28.31 -12.09 27.63
C ASN A 132 27.48 -11.41 28.73
N SER A 133 26.17 -11.67 28.77
CA SER A 133 25.43 -11.95 30.00
C SER A 133 23.95 -12.25 29.68
N GLN A 134 23.61 -13.53 29.83
CA GLN A 134 22.30 -14.12 30.16
C GLN A 134 21.06 -13.22 30.05
N SER A 135 20.24 -13.50 29.03
CA SER A 135 18.88 -12.99 28.89
C SER A 135 17.92 -13.77 29.78
N THR A 136 17.53 -13.19 30.92
CA THR A 136 16.30 -13.55 31.62
C THR A 136 15.16 -12.69 31.08
N GLU A 137 14.13 -13.36 30.55
CA GLU A 137 12.85 -12.75 30.19
C GLU A 137 12.25 -12.05 31.41
N VAL A 138 11.90 -10.77 31.27
CA VAL A 138 11.12 -10.04 32.26
C VAL A 138 9.88 -9.50 31.56
N ASP A 139 8.78 -10.19 31.85
CA ASP A 139 7.40 -9.76 31.67
C ASP A 139 7.18 -8.46 32.45
N LEU A 140 6.73 -7.40 31.77
CA LEU A 140 6.33 -6.14 32.38
C LEU A 140 4.89 -5.82 31.97
N SER A 141 3.98 -6.65 32.46
CA SER A 141 2.61 -6.26 32.73
C SER A 141 2.50 -5.92 34.23
N GLN A 142 2.28 -4.64 34.56
CA GLN A 142 1.44 -4.16 35.67
C GLN A 142 1.73 -2.68 36.03
N ASP A 143 0.62 -1.95 36.07
CA ASP A 143 0.28 -0.78 36.90
C ASP A 143 1.01 0.56 36.72
N LEU A 144 0.26 1.53 36.17
CA LEU A 144 -0.02 2.84 36.80
C LEU A 144 -1.00 3.66 35.91
N PHE A 145 -2.30 3.42 36.08
CA PHE A 145 -3.37 4.32 35.63
C PHE A 145 -3.95 5.07 36.84
N PRO A 146 -4.04 6.41 36.81
CA PRO A 146 -4.96 7.15 37.66
C PRO A 146 -6.36 7.18 37.01
N GLU A 147 -7.36 6.79 37.80
CA GLU A 147 -8.79 6.75 37.46
C GLU A 147 -9.32 8.09 36.90
N LEU A 148 -10.10 8.03 35.82
CA LEU A 148 -10.97 9.13 35.37
C LEU A 148 -12.43 8.70 35.49
N GLY A 149 -13.11 9.28 36.47
CA GLY A 149 -14.54 9.13 36.68
C GLY A 149 -15.36 9.77 35.55
N ILE A 150 -16.28 8.98 35.01
CA ILE A 150 -17.26 9.37 34.01
C ILE A 150 -18.41 10.10 34.71
N SER A 151 -18.75 11.30 34.22
CA SER A 151 -20.13 11.80 34.29
C SER A 151 -20.51 12.38 32.93
N SER A 152 -21.59 11.82 32.40
CA SER A 152 -22.23 12.20 31.14
C SER A 152 -23.16 13.39 31.35
N PRO A 153 -23.38 14.18 30.29
CA PRO A 153 -24.74 14.61 30.01
C PRO A 153 -25.18 14.27 28.59
N LYS A 154 -26.41 13.75 28.52
CA LYS A 154 -27.26 13.73 27.33
C LYS A 154 -27.66 15.18 27.01
N GLU A 155 -27.78 15.54 25.74
CA GLU A 155 -29.08 15.81 25.09
C GLU A 155 -28.96 16.40 23.67
N THR A 156 -29.88 15.89 22.83
CA THR A 156 -30.62 16.50 21.70
C THR A 156 -29.88 17.20 20.55
N SER A 157 -29.90 16.51 19.41
CA SER A 157 -29.78 17.07 18.07
C SER A 157 -31.11 17.67 17.62
N GLN A 158 -31.10 18.98 17.32
CA GLN A 158 -32.16 19.62 16.55
C GLN A 158 -31.52 20.39 15.39
N ALA A 159 -31.91 20.02 14.17
CA ALA A 159 -31.50 20.67 12.94
C ALA A 159 -32.12 22.08 12.86
N CYS A 160 -31.35 23.06 12.39
CA CYS A 160 -31.93 24.23 11.76
C CYS A 160 -31.02 24.80 10.67
N SER A 161 -31.65 25.06 9.53
CA SER A 161 -31.14 25.63 8.32
C SER A 161 -31.44 27.14 8.26
N GLN A 162 -30.65 27.85 7.46
CA GLN A 162 -30.86 29.19 6.90
C GLN A 162 -30.57 30.46 7.75
N GLY A 163 -29.85 31.39 7.10
CA GLY A 163 -30.17 32.82 7.13
C GLY A 163 -29.22 33.74 7.91
N CYS A 164 -28.10 34.15 7.29
CA CYS A 164 -27.33 35.30 7.75
C CYS A 164 -27.99 36.61 7.29
N SER A 165 -28.34 37.49 8.23
CA SER A 165 -28.63 38.90 7.99
C SER A 165 -27.88 39.76 9.01
N GLN A 166 -27.32 40.87 8.54
CA GLN A 166 -26.44 41.79 9.25
C GLN A 166 -27.14 42.52 10.41
N GLY A 167 -26.36 42.79 11.47
CA GLY A 167 -26.69 43.76 12.52
C GLY A 167 -25.45 44.12 13.32
N SER A 168 -25.03 45.38 13.23
CA SER A 168 -23.90 45.97 13.95
C SER A 168 -24.29 46.39 15.37
N SER A 169 -23.46 46.10 16.36
CA SER A 169 -23.37 46.89 17.59
C SER A 169 -22.02 46.68 18.28
N HIS A 170 -21.32 47.79 18.52
CA HIS A 170 -20.09 47.87 19.32
C HIS A 170 -20.37 47.61 20.81
N SER A 171 -19.55 46.78 21.44
CA SER A 171 -19.25 46.88 22.86
C SER A 171 -17.83 46.36 23.13
N SER A 172 -17.02 47.23 23.74
CA SER A 172 -15.64 47.01 24.16
C SER A 172 -15.52 45.97 25.27
N GLY A 173 -14.74 44.92 25.01
CA GLY A 173 -14.26 43.94 25.98
C GLY A 173 -13.00 43.30 25.43
N SER A 174 -11.99 43.10 26.27
CA SER A 174 -10.67 42.59 25.94
C SER A 174 -10.70 41.21 25.29
N ASP A 175 -10.40 41.15 23.98
CA ASP A 175 -10.30 39.90 23.22
C ASP A 175 -8.92 39.25 23.40
N GLU A 176 -8.87 38.18 24.18
CA GLU A 176 -7.97 37.06 23.87
C GLU A 176 -8.39 36.55 22.48
N ALA A 177 -7.52 36.77 21.48
CA ALA A 177 -7.77 36.36 20.11
C ALA A 177 -8.07 34.85 20.06
N ALA A 178 -9.32 34.52 19.72
CA ALA A 178 -9.77 33.17 19.43
C ALA A 178 -8.82 32.51 18.42
N VAL A 179 -8.38 31.31 18.79
CA VAL A 179 -7.51 30.45 17.99
C VAL A 179 -8.22 30.09 16.69
N ASP A 180 -7.75 30.61 15.57
CA ASP A 180 -8.16 30.19 14.22
C ASP A 180 -7.59 28.80 13.94
N ASP A 181 -8.37 27.76 14.26
CA ASP A 181 -8.02 26.34 14.15
C ASP A 181 -8.77 25.64 12.99
N GLY A 182 -9.23 26.40 11.98
CA GLY A 182 -10.36 25.93 11.16
C GLY A 182 -10.04 25.29 9.81
N CYS A 183 -9.07 25.79 9.04
CA CYS A 183 -8.89 25.30 7.68
C CYS A 183 -7.53 25.63 7.08
N ILE A 184 -7.03 24.69 6.26
CA ILE A 184 -5.87 24.91 5.41
C ILE A 184 -6.21 26.04 4.41
N PRO A 185 -5.38 27.09 4.28
CA PRO A 185 -5.68 28.23 3.42
C PRO A 185 -5.99 27.86 1.96
N SER A 186 -6.94 28.56 1.34
CA SER A 186 -7.45 28.33 -0.01
C SER A 186 -6.56 28.88 -1.14
N SER A 187 -5.42 29.50 -0.81
CA SER A 187 -4.44 30.08 -1.75
C SER A 187 -3.73 29.07 -2.67
N PHE A 188 -4.17 27.80 -2.66
CA PHE A 188 -3.57 26.67 -3.34
C PHE A 188 -4.36 26.35 -4.62
N LYS A 189 -3.72 26.57 -5.77
CA LYS A 189 -4.33 26.46 -7.12
C LYS A 189 -4.82 25.04 -7.45
N ARG A 190 -5.92 24.94 -8.21
CA ARG A 190 -6.56 23.67 -8.62
C ARG A 190 -6.89 23.66 -10.11
N THR A 191 -6.84 22.46 -10.71
CA THR A 191 -7.38 22.15 -12.04
C THR A 191 -8.78 21.54 -11.84
N PRO A 192 -9.76 21.74 -12.75
CA PRO A 192 -9.62 22.08 -14.17
C PRO A 192 -9.83 23.56 -14.54
N GLU A 193 -9.87 24.46 -13.57
CA GLU A 193 -10.19 25.89 -13.76
C GLU A 193 -9.24 26.68 -14.69
N CYS A 194 -8.22 26.04 -15.27
CA CYS A 194 -7.21 26.65 -16.15
C CYS A 194 -7.06 26.01 -17.55
N GLY A 195 -8.09 25.32 -18.07
CA GLY A 195 -8.07 24.68 -19.40
C GLY A 195 -8.57 25.56 -20.57
N VAL A 196 -8.07 25.32 -21.79
CA VAL A 196 -8.35 26.10 -23.02
C VAL A 196 -9.54 25.52 -23.84
N VAL A 197 -10.29 26.38 -24.53
CA VAL A 197 -11.45 26.05 -25.39
C VAL A 197 -11.01 25.63 -26.82
N LEU A 198 -11.65 24.60 -27.40
CA LEU A 198 -11.34 24.03 -28.73
C LEU A 198 -12.17 24.66 -29.89
N PRO A 199 -11.68 24.64 -31.15
CA PRO A 199 -12.37 25.22 -32.32
C PRO A 199 -13.49 24.35 -32.92
N ALA A 200 -14.30 24.93 -33.81
CA ALA A 200 -15.42 24.26 -34.50
C ALA A 200 -14.97 23.30 -35.64
N LEU A 201 -15.77 22.27 -35.92
CA LEU A 201 -15.50 21.30 -36.99
C LEU A 201 -15.75 21.85 -38.41
N MET A 202 -14.92 21.45 -39.36
CA MET A 202 -14.95 21.89 -40.78
C MET A 202 -15.43 20.78 -41.72
N SER A 203 -15.84 21.14 -42.95
CA SER A 203 -16.41 20.21 -43.96
C SER A 203 -15.44 19.18 -44.54
N ASN A 204 -14.13 19.37 -44.37
CA ASN A 204 -13.09 18.42 -44.76
C ASN A 204 -12.76 17.41 -43.65
N HIS A 205 -13.57 17.36 -42.59
CA HIS A 205 -13.38 16.51 -41.42
C HIS A 205 -14.49 15.46 -41.36
N THR A 206 -14.15 14.20 -41.65
CA THR A 206 -15.09 13.08 -41.51
C THR A 206 -15.23 12.68 -40.05
N VAL A 207 -16.46 12.68 -39.53
CA VAL A 207 -16.79 12.31 -38.15
C VAL A 207 -17.60 11.02 -38.15
N PHE A 208 -17.13 10.00 -37.42
CA PHE A 208 -17.76 8.67 -37.36
C PHE A 208 -18.67 8.46 -36.14
N CYS A 209 -19.02 9.56 -35.47
CA CYS A 209 -19.90 9.58 -34.32
C CYS A 209 -21.01 10.61 -34.53
N LYS A 210 -22.13 10.37 -33.85
CA LYS A 210 -23.31 11.23 -33.93
C LYS A 210 -22.95 12.62 -33.38
N MET A 211 -23.37 13.66 -34.08
CA MET A 211 -23.23 15.02 -33.60
C MET A 211 -24.41 15.35 -32.68
N VAL A 212 -24.13 15.77 -31.45
CA VAL A 212 -25.14 16.16 -30.45
C VAL A 212 -24.89 17.58 -29.96
N PRO A 213 -25.93 18.39 -29.73
CA PRO A 213 -25.77 19.72 -29.18
C PRO A 213 -25.30 19.65 -27.71
N ASN A 214 -24.40 20.55 -27.31
CA ASN A 214 -24.08 20.80 -25.90
C ASN A 214 -25.08 21.76 -25.24
N GLU A 215 -24.86 22.11 -23.97
CA GLU A 215 -25.71 23.02 -23.19
C GLU A 215 -25.89 24.41 -23.83
N ASN A 216 -24.97 24.80 -24.70
CA ASN A 216 -24.99 26.08 -25.44
C ASN A 216 -25.48 25.92 -26.89
N GLY A 217 -26.03 24.75 -27.26
CA GLY A 217 -26.54 24.46 -28.60
C GLY A 217 -25.47 24.16 -29.67
N VAL A 218 -24.19 24.13 -29.31
CA VAL A 218 -23.09 23.83 -30.24
C VAL A 218 -22.97 22.31 -30.43
N LEU A 219 -22.99 21.87 -31.69
CA LEU A 219 -22.84 20.47 -32.04
C LEU A 219 -21.42 19.97 -31.71
N ARG A 220 -21.34 18.88 -30.94
CA ARG A 220 -20.11 18.16 -30.61
C ARG A 220 -20.25 16.68 -30.97
N PRO A 221 -19.16 15.99 -31.31
CA PRO A 221 -19.19 14.55 -31.49
C PRO A 221 -19.52 13.85 -30.17
N ASP A 222 -20.49 12.94 -30.21
CA ASP A 222 -20.79 12.01 -29.13
C ASP A 222 -19.94 10.74 -29.32
N PRO A 223 -18.84 10.55 -28.56
CA PRO A 223 -17.97 9.39 -28.74
C PRO A 223 -18.64 8.06 -28.40
N THR A 224 -19.83 8.08 -27.79
CA THR A 224 -20.56 6.86 -27.40
C THR A 224 -21.51 6.36 -28.49
N THR A 225 -21.85 7.20 -29.48
CA THR A 225 -22.83 6.85 -30.52
C THR A 225 -22.18 6.89 -31.90
N PRO A 226 -22.00 5.74 -32.59
CA PRO A 226 -21.43 5.71 -33.93
C PRO A 226 -22.40 6.32 -34.97
N TYR A 227 -21.84 6.83 -36.07
CA TYR A 227 -22.59 7.26 -37.24
C TYR A 227 -21.89 6.79 -38.52
N PRO A 228 -22.60 6.11 -39.45
CA PRO A 228 -24.00 5.66 -39.37
C PRO A 228 -24.22 4.59 -38.28
N GLU A 229 -25.47 4.45 -37.82
CA GLU A 229 -25.85 3.49 -36.76
C GLU A 229 -25.72 2.02 -37.21
N THR A 230 -25.76 1.77 -38.51
CA THR A 230 -25.51 0.46 -39.12
C THR A 230 -24.16 0.44 -39.83
N LEU A 231 -23.47 -0.70 -39.76
CA LEU A 231 -22.20 -0.88 -40.47
C LEU A 231 -22.42 -0.75 -41.98
N VAL A 232 -21.75 0.24 -42.58
CA VAL A 232 -21.66 0.39 -44.04
C VAL A 232 -20.27 -0.08 -44.47
N ASP A 233 -20.21 -1.26 -45.09
CA ASP A 233 -18.95 -1.86 -45.54
C ASP A 233 -18.57 -1.41 -46.96
N LYS A 234 -17.27 -1.14 -47.17
CA LYS A 234 -16.68 -0.86 -48.48
C LYS A 234 -15.32 -1.54 -48.60
N TRP A 235 -15.13 -2.28 -49.69
CA TRP A 235 -13.89 -3.01 -49.98
C TRP A 235 -13.30 -2.57 -51.32
N ASP A 236 -12.79 -1.34 -51.35
CA ASP A 236 -12.18 -0.73 -52.54
C ASP A 236 -10.77 -0.18 -52.24
N GLY A 237 -10.21 0.63 -53.13
CA GLY A 237 -8.89 1.27 -52.98
C GLY A 237 -8.91 2.64 -52.29
N SER A 238 -10.10 3.15 -51.97
CA SER A 238 -10.33 4.49 -51.40
C SER A 238 -10.83 4.47 -49.96
N HIS A 239 -11.17 3.30 -49.41
CA HIS A 239 -11.66 3.12 -48.05
C HIS A 239 -10.83 2.06 -47.29
N VAL A 240 -10.88 2.12 -45.96
CA VAL A 240 -10.25 1.10 -45.11
C VAL A 240 -10.98 -0.23 -45.29
N ARG A 241 -10.22 -1.27 -45.61
CA ARG A 241 -10.71 -2.65 -45.68
C ARG A 241 -10.91 -3.21 -44.28
N MET A 242 -12.15 -3.24 -43.83
CA MET A 242 -12.50 -3.63 -42.46
C MET A 242 -12.29 -5.13 -42.22
N PRO A 243 -11.74 -5.56 -41.07
CA PRO A 243 -11.51 -6.98 -40.78
C PRO A 243 -12.81 -7.79 -40.70
N CYS A 244 -13.92 -7.14 -40.34
CA CYS A 244 -15.27 -7.70 -40.25
C CYS A 244 -16.04 -7.72 -41.59
N SER A 245 -15.45 -7.21 -42.67
CA SER A 245 -16.05 -7.30 -44.01
C SER A 245 -16.25 -8.77 -44.41
N SER A 246 -17.34 -9.07 -45.11
CA SER A 246 -17.58 -10.39 -45.70
C SER A 246 -16.52 -10.77 -46.76
N GLN A 247 -15.81 -9.78 -47.30
CA GLN A 247 -14.71 -9.97 -48.27
C GLN A 247 -13.37 -10.29 -47.60
N SER A 248 -13.27 -10.14 -46.28
CA SER A 248 -12.11 -10.54 -45.48
C SER A 248 -12.13 -12.05 -45.27
N VAL A 249 -11.53 -12.80 -46.20
CA VAL A 249 -11.46 -14.27 -46.17
C VAL A 249 -10.05 -14.79 -45.86
N TYR A 250 -9.97 -16.00 -45.31
CA TYR A 250 -8.71 -16.65 -44.93
C TYR A 250 -8.74 -18.15 -45.28
N PRO A 251 -7.64 -18.74 -45.80
CA PRO A 251 -7.57 -20.17 -46.07
C PRO A 251 -7.48 -20.96 -44.76
N VAL A 252 -8.37 -21.93 -44.59
CA VAL A 252 -8.43 -22.85 -43.45
C VAL A 252 -8.38 -24.27 -43.98
N GLU A 253 -7.47 -25.08 -43.42
CA GLU A 253 -7.33 -26.49 -43.73
C GLU A 253 -8.38 -27.30 -42.97
N ASP A 254 -9.24 -27.99 -43.69
CA ASP A 254 -10.25 -28.90 -43.14
C ASP A 254 -9.76 -30.34 -43.31
N PRO A 255 -9.62 -31.13 -42.23
CA PRO A 255 -9.15 -32.52 -42.31
C PRO A 255 -9.94 -33.42 -43.27
N ALA A 256 -11.22 -33.09 -43.54
CA ALA A 256 -12.08 -33.88 -44.41
C ALA A 256 -12.15 -33.35 -45.86
N ASN A 257 -11.95 -32.05 -46.07
CA ASN A 257 -12.29 -31.38 -47.35
C ASN A 257 -11.13 -30.56 -47.97
N GLY A 258 -9.93 -30.59 -47.38
CA GLY A 258 -8.78 -29.84 -47.85
C GLY A 258 -8.87 -28.33 -47.56
N MET A 259 -8.13 -27.51 -48.31
CA MET A 259 -8.11 -26.05 -48.11
C MET A 259 -9.42 -25.39 -48.58
N SER A 260 -10.06 -24.63 -47.68
CA SER A 260 -11.25 -23.83 -47.98
C SER A 260 -11.08 -22.38 -47.52
N LEU A 261 -11.66 -21.42 -48.26
CA LEU A 261 -11.71 -20.02 -47.82
C LEU A 261 -12.89 -19.84 -46.87
N LYS A 262 -12.60 -19.36 -45.64
CA LYS A 262 -13.61 -19.03 -44.63
C LYS A 262 -13.53 -17.56 -44.24
N SER A 263 -14.59 -17.04 -43.63
CA SER A 263 -14.58 -15.68 -43.06
C SER A 263 -13.41 -15.54 -42.08
N ARG A 264 -12.52 -14.58 -42.35
CA ARG A 264 -11.40 -14.26 -41.48
C ARG A 264 -11.90 -13.65 -40.17
N TRP A 265 -12.99 -12.89 -40.21
CA TRP A 265 -13.60 -12.31 -39.01
C TRP A 265 -14.06 -13.38 -38.03
N TRP A 266 -14.78 -14.39 -38.51
CA TRP A 266 -15.20 -15.53 -37.68
C TRP A 266 -14.00 -16.23 -37.03
N LEU A 267 -12.89 -16.37 -37.78
CA LEU A 267 -11.65 -16.97 -37.27
C LEU A 267 -10.98 -16.09 -36.19
N ILE A 268 -10.99 -14.76 -36.38
CA ILE A 268 -10.51 -13.78 -35.40
C ILE A 268 -11.32 -13.88 -34.10
N GLU A 269 -12.65 -13.80 -34.19
CA GLU A 269 -13.56 -13.90 -33.05
C GLU A 269 -13.32 -15.20 -32.29
N ARG A 270 -13.36 -16.34 -32.97
CA ARG A 270 -13.15 -17.66 -32.34
C ARG A 270 -11.79 -17.78 -31.66
N SER A 271 -10.74 -17.21 -32.26
CA SER A 271 -9.39 -17.29 -31.72
C SER A 271 -9.22 -16.41 -30.48
N LEU A 272 -9.82 -15.22 -30.46
CA LEU A 272 -9.69 -14.26 -29.36
C LEU A 272 -10.70 -14.48 -28.22
N MET A 273 -11.81 -15.18 -28.46
CA MET A 273 -12.78 -15.57 -27.42
C MET A 273 -12.42 -16.87 -26.70
N SER A 274 -11.36 -17.57 -27.13
CA SER A 274 -10.81 -18.69 -26.37
C SER A 274 -10.09 -18.16 -25.11
N PRO A 275 -9.98 -18.91 -24.00
CA PRO A 275 -9.18 -18.51 -22.85
C PRO A 275 -7.74 -18.15 -23.26
N ILE A 276 -7.22 -17.04 -22.73
CA ILE A 276 -5.87 -16.53 -22.97
C ILE A 276 -5.25 -16.25 -21.60
N ASP A 277 -4.45 -17.18 -21.09
CA ASP A 277 -3.97 -17.14 -19.70
C ASP A 277 -2.55 -16.57 -19.59
N ASN A 278 -1.83 -16.57 -20.71
CA ASN A 278 -0.47 -16.04 -20.79
C ASN A 278 -0.15 -15.49 -22.19
N SER A 279 1.04 -14.88 -22.30
CA SER A 279 1.50 -14.27 -23.55
C SER A 279 1.70 -15.25 -24.71
N ARG A 280 1.90 -16.55 -24.42
CA ARG A 280 2.00 -17.60 -25.44
C ARG A 280 0.63 -17.97 -25.98
N ASP A 281 -0.39 -18.03 -25.13
CA ASP A 281 -1.76 -18.24 -25.59
C ASP A 281 -2.21 -17.07 -26.48
N LEU A 282 -1.86 -15.83 -26.10
CA LEU A 282 -2.14 -14.65 -26.91
C LEU A 282 -1.41 -14.68 -28.25
N SER A 283 -0.11 -15.01 -28.28
CA SER A 283 0.62 -15.13 -29.55
C SER A 283 0.05 -16.25 -30.42
N ASN A 284 -0.36 -17.38 -29.83
CA ASN A 284 -0.98 -18.49 -30.54
C ASN A 284 -2.34 -18.07 -31.12
N ALA A 285 -3.16 -17.34 -30.36
CA ALA A 285 -4.43 -16.80 -30.83
C ALA A 285 -4.24 -15.83 -32.01
N ILE A 286 -3.26 -14.92 -31.94
CA ILE A 286 -2.92 -13.99 -33.03
C ILE A 286 -2.46 -14.73 -34.28
N LEU A 287 -1.63 -15.77 -34.12
CA LEU A 287 -1.09 -16.54 -35.25
C LEU A 287 -2.16 -17.39 -35.94
N ARG A 288 -3.26 -17.78 -35.29
CA ARG A 288 -4.33 -18.56 -35.92
C ARG A 288 -4.95 -17.87 -37.14
N TYR A 289 -5.11 -16.55 -37.11
CA TYR A 289 -5.61 -15.77 -38.25
C TYR A 289 -4.51 -15.00 -39.02
N ASN A 290 -3.25 -15.36 -38.75
CA ASN A 290 -2.03 -14.83 -39.38
C ASN A 290 -1.00 -15.96 -39.65
N GLY A 291 -1.46 -17.18 -39.93
CA GLY A 291 -0.61 -18.38 -40.04
C GLY A 291 0.54 -18.26 -41.03
N ARG A 292 0.40 -17.47 -42.12
CA ARG A 292 1.48 -17.18 -43.07
C ARG A 292 2.72 -16.55 -42.43
N PHE A 293 2.54 -15.90 -41.29
CA PHE A 293 3.61 -15.20 -40.59
C PHE A 293 4.17 -15.97 -39.40
N SER A 294 3.67 -17.18 -39.12
CA SER A 294 4.06 -18.01 -37.97
C SER A 294 5.56 -18.24 -37.84
N SER A 295 6.30 -18.29 -38.96
CA SER A 295 7.76 -18.43 -38.98
C SER A 295 8.53 -17.10 -38.96
N SER A 296 7.87 -15.97 -39.22
CA SER A 296 8.50 -14.66 -39.43
C SER A 296 8.25 -13.66 -38.30
N TRP A 297 7.11 -13.75 -37.61
CA TRP A 297 6.75 -12.85 -36.52
C TRP A 297 7.36 -13.33 -35.21
N ASN A 298 8.07 -12.42 -34.54
CA ASN A 298 8.72 -12.69 -33.26
C ASN A 298 7.98 -12.00 -32.11
N PHE A 299 7.44 -12.79 -31.17
CA PHE A 299 6.70 -12.31 -30.01
C PHE A 299 7.56 -12.14 -28.75
N ARG A 300 8.89 -12.18 -28.84
CA ARG A 300 9.81 -12.09 -27.69
C ARG A 300 9.54 -10.88 -26.82
N SER A 301 9.27 -9.71 -27.40
CA SER A 301 8.95 -8.50 -26.64
C SER A 301 7.63 -8.64 -25.87
N LEU A 302 6.61 -9.26 -26.48
CA LEU A 302 5.34 -9.56 -25.82
C LEU A 302 5.55 -10.52 -24.65
N HIS A 303 6.29 -11.62 -24.85
CA HIS A 303 6.59 -12.55 -23.78
C HIS A 303 7.38 -11.91 -22.65
N LYS A 304 8.40 -11.11 -22.99
CA LYS A 304 9.20 -10.37 -22.01
C LYS A 304 8.31 -9.44 -21.18
N PHE A 305 7.42 -8.67 -21.82
CA PHE A 305 6.50 -7.76 -21.13
C PHE A 305 5.63 -8.48 -20.08
N PHE A 306 5.09 -9.65 -20.41
CA PHE A 306 4.26 -10.44 -19.48
C PHE A 306 5.04 -11.28 -18.46
N SER A 307 6.37 -11.24 -18.51
CA SER A 307 7.28 -12.02 -17.67
C SER A 307 8.33 -11.14 -16.97
N GLU A 308 8.18 -9.81 -16.98
CA GLU A 308 9.10 -8.95 -16.25
C GLU A 308 9.00 -9.22 -14.74
N PRO A 309 10.10 -9.63 -14.09
CA PRO A 309 10.08 -9.92 -12.67
C PRO A 309 9.96 -8.62 -11.87
N ILE A 310 9.30 -8.68 -10.72
CA ILE A 310 9.27 -7.57 -9.76
C ILE A 310 10.67 -7.48 -9.11
N PRO A 311 11.44 -6.41 -9.34
CA PRO A 311 12.75 -6.29 -8.73
C PRO A 311 12.61 -5.88 -7.26
N LEU A 312 13.59 -6.26 -6.43
CA LEU A 312 13.70 -5.78 -5.06
C LEU A 312 14.22 -4.33 -5.04
N LEU A 313 13.71 -3.55 -4.10
CA LEU A 313 14.22 -2.24 -3.70
C LEU A 313 15.26 -2.44 -2.59
N LYS A 314 16.50 -2.74 -3.00
CA LYS A 314 17.61 -3.04 -2.09
C LYS A 314 18.20 -1.78 -1.45
N CYS A 315 18.86 -1.95 -0.31
CA CYS A 315 19.66 -0.94 0.36
C CYS A 315 20.69 -0.31 -0.59
N GLY A 316 20.83 1.01 -0.51
CA GLY A 316 21.69 1.83 -1.36
C GLY A 316 21.09 2.20 -2.72
N GLN A 317 19.88 1.72 -3.06
CA GLN A 317 19.26 2.00 -4.35
C GLN A 317 18.33 3.23 -4.30
N ASN A 318 18.42 4.06 -5.32
CA ASN A 318 17.42 5.08 -5.67
C ASN A 318 16.57 4.55 -6.83
N LYS A 319 15.42 3.92 -6.52
CA LYS A 319 14.62 3.19 -7.53
C LYS A 319 13.12 3.31 -7.27
N LYS A 320 12.35 3.37 -8.36
CA LYS A 320 10.89 3.43 -8.36
C LYS A 320 10.28 2.16 -8.97
N LEU A 321 9.19 1.69 -8.39
CA LEU A 321 8.32 0.66 -8.95
C LEU A 321 6.89 1.21 -9.00
N SER A 322 6.23 1.05 -10.15
CA SER A 322 4.83 1.47 -10.31
C SER A 322 3.98 0.25 -10.66
N PHE A 323 2.85 0.12 -9.97
CA PHE A 323 1.92 -0.99 -10.11
C PHE A 323 0.51 -0.46 -10.30
N SER A 324 -0.33 -1.15 -11.05
CA SER A 324 -1.78 -0.94 -10.95
C SER A 324 -2.29 -1.41 -9.58
N GLN A 325 -3.40 -0.83 -9.11
CA GLN A 325 -4.09 -1.32 -7.92
C GLN A 325 -4.45 -2.81 -8.05
N MET A 326 -4.84 -3.27 -9.25
CA MET A 326 -5.15 -4.68 -9.50
C MET A 326 -3.93 -5.61 -9.36
N GLN A 327 -2.73 -5.18 -9.75
CA GLN A 327 -1.51 -5.95 -9.49
C GLN A 327 -1.21 -6.04 -7.99
N VAL A 328 -1.37 -4.93 -7.26
CA VAL A 328 -1.21 -4.91 -5.79
C VAL A 328 -2.23 -5.83 -5.12
N ALA A 329 -3.50 -5.79 -5.53
CA ALA A 329 -4.55 -6.69 -5.11
C ALA A 329 -4.18 -8.17 -5.28
N CYS A 330 -3.71 -8.56 -6.47
CA CYS A 330 -3.25 -9.92 -6.74
C CYS A 330 -2.11 -10.35 -5.79
N LEU A 331 -1.12 -9.47 -5.59
CA LEU A 331 0.01 -9.75 -4.70
C LEU A 331 -0.43 -9.88 -3.24
N LEU A 332 -1.34 -9.03 -2.78
CA LEU A 332 -1.89 -9.10 -1.43
C LEU A 332 -2.79 -10.31 -1.22
N ALA A 333 -3.53 -10.76 -2.23
CA ALA A 333 -4.25 -12.03 -2.15
C ALA A 333 -3.27 -13.21 -1.94
N ASN A 334 -2.16 -13.23 -2.67
CA ASN A 334 -1.10 -14.23 -2.47
C ASN A 334 -0.48 -14.16 -1.07
N ALA A 335 -0.29 -12.95 -0.53
CA ALA A 335 0.19 -12.70 0.83
C ALA A 335 -0.79 -13.20 1.91
N PHE A 336 -2.08 -12.92 1.72
CA PHE A 336 -3.17 -13.38 2.59
C PHE A 336 -3.22 -14.91 2.65
N PHE A 337 -3.08 -15.59 1.51
CA PHE A 337 -3.02 -17.05 1.44
C PHE A 337 -1.62 -17.65 1.72
N CYS A 338 -0.67 -16.83 2.17
CA CYS A 338 0.67 -17.24 2.60
C CYS A 338 1.49 -17.98 1.52
N THR A 339 1.35 -17.59 0.26
CA THR A 339 1.92 -18.32 -0.89
C THR A 339 3.33 -17.88 -1.30
N PHE A 340 3.87 -16.78 -0.73
CA PHE A 340 5.24 -16.36 -1.06
C PHE A 340 6.29 -17.29 -0.42
N PRO A 341 7.09 -18.02 -1.22
CA PRO A 341 8.06 -18.98 -0.70
C PRO A 341 9.26 -18.27 -0.06
N ARG A 342 9.95 -18.95 0.87
CA ARG A 342 11.13 -18.43 1.59
C ARG A 342 10.87 -17.18 2.45
N ARG A 343 9.61 -16.82 2.70
CA ARG A 343 9.18 -15.65 3.49
C ARG A 343 8.61 -15.99 4.87
N ASN A 344 8.79 -17.22 5.35
CA ASN A 344 8.20 -17.72 6.61
C ASN A 344 9.24 -18.02 7.71
N THR A 345 10.54 -17.89 7.42
CA THR A 345 11.60 -18.19 8.39
C THR A 345 12.13 -16.91 9.03
N LEU A 346 12.35 -16.94 10.35
CA LEU A 346 12.95 -15.85 11.12
C LEU A 346 14.47 -16.03 11.33
N LYS A 347 15.09 -17.02 10.67
CA LYS A 347 16.53 -17.26 10.80
C LYS A 347 17.30 -16.07 10.22
N SER A 348 18.29 -15.58 10.96
CA SER A 348 19.11 -14.42 10.57
C SER A 348 19.88 -14.63 9.26
N ASN A 349 20.25 -15.87 8.94
CA ASN A 349 20.95 -16.26 7.71
C ASN A 349 20.02 -16.59 6.53
N ALA A 350 18.72 -16.39 6.66
CA ALA A 350 17.78 -16.61 5.55
C ALA A 350 17.94 -15.56 4.45
N GLU A 351 17.61 -15.94 3.21
CA GLU A 351 17.70 -15.07 2.01
C GLU A 351 16.98 -13.72 2.19
N TYR A 352 15.85 -13.71 2.88
CA TYR A 352 15.01 -12.53 3.10
C TYR A 352 15.06 -12.00 4.54
N SER A 353 16.12 -12.29 5.32
CA SER A 353 16.23 -11.84 6.72
C SER A 353 16.25 -10.32 6.89
N HIS A 354 16.63 -9.58 5.84
CA HIS A 354 16.63 -8.12 5.80
C HIS A 354 15.35 -7.52 5.18
N TYR A 355 14.31 -8.33 4.97
CA TYR A 355 12.99 -7.88 4.48
C TYR A 355 11.91 -8.09 5.54
N PRO A 356 10.86 -7.26 5.58
CA PRO A 356 9.71 -7.53 6.43
C PRO A 356 9.01 -8.85 6.03
N ASP A 357 8.21 -9.41 6.94
CA ASP A 357 7.28 -10.50 6.60
C ASP A 357 6.19 -9.98 5.67
N ILE A 358 5.77 -10.82 4.72
CA ILE A 358 4.69 -10.50 3.77
C ILE A 358 3.52 -11.47 3.90
N ASN A 359 3.74 -12.73 4.29
CA ASN A 359 2.67 -13.70 4.47
C ASN A 359 1.92 -13.44 5.79
N PHE A 360 0.60 -13.53 5.76
CA PHE A 360 -0.26 -13.06 6.86
C PHE A 360 -0.38 -14.05 8.02
N VAL A 361 0.40 -15.13 8.04
CA VAL A 361 0.30 -16.21 9.04
C VAL A 361 0.28 -15.72 10.49
N ARG A 362 1.08 -14.68 10.82
CA ARG A 362 1.15 -14.11 12.16
C ARG A 362 -0.09 -13.29 12.55
N LEU A 363 -0.85 -12.81 11.58
CA LEU A 363 -2.09 -12.08 11.80
C LEU A 363 -3.20 -13.03 12.23
N TYR A 364 -3.10 -14.32 11.88
CA TYR A 364 -4.09 -15.35 12.18
C TYR A 364 -3.86 -16.07 13.52
N SER A 365 -2.74 -15.80 14.21
CA SER A 365 -2.26 -16.61 15.34
C SER A 365 -1.96 -15.77 16.57
N GLY A 366 -2.23 -16.29 17.78
CA GLY A 366 -1.75 -15.76 19.07
C GLY A 366 -2.89 -15.26 19.99
N PRO A 367 -2.87 -15.58 21.31
CA PRO A 367 -4.00 -15.30 22.22
C PRO A 367 -4.00 -13.93 22.91
N SER A 368 -2.88 -13.19 22.96
CA SER A 368 -2.76 -11.97 23.78
C SER A 368 -3.17 -10.67 23.06
N ASP A 369 -3.44 -10.73 21.76
CA ASP A 369 -3.69 -9.58 20.89
C ASP A 369 -4.79 -9.87 19.85
N GLU A 370 -5.67 -10.84 20.16
CA GLU A 370 -6.72 -11.34 19.26
C GLU A 370 -7.72 -10.23 18.85
N ASP A 371 -8.11 -9.36 19.78
CA ASP A 371 -9.06 -8.28 19.51
C ASP A 371 -8.52 -7.27 18.48
N CYS A 372 -7.33 -6.68 18.69
CA CYS A 372 -6.74 -5.78 17.68
C CYS A 372 -6.51 -6.52 16.35
N LYS A 373 -6.09 -7.79 16.36
CA LYS A 373 -5.94 -8.58 15.13
C LYS A 373 -7.26 -8.77 14.38
N MET A 374 -8.36 -8.99 15.10
CA MET A 374 -9.69 -9.08 14.51
C MET A 374 -10.09 -7.77 13.82
N GLU A 375 -9.83 -6.62 14.44
CA GLU A 375 -10.12 -5.31 13.83
C GLU A 375 -9.25 -5.05 12.60
N LYS A 376 -7.98 -5.44 12.61
CA LYS A 376 -7.10 -5.41 11.43
C LYS A 376 -7.59 -6.34 10.31
N LEU A 377 -8.08 -7.53 10.67
CA LEU A 377 -8.69 -8.46 9.71
C LEU A 377 -9.94 -7.87 9.07
N LYS A 378 -10.81 -7.18 9.83
CA LYS A 378 -11.98 -6.46 9.26
C LYS A 378 -11.55 -5.45 8.19
N CYS A 379 -10.51 -4.67 8.47
CA CYS A 379 -9.95 -3.71 7.50
C CYS A 379 -9.48 -4.39 6.21
N ILE A 380 -8.74 -5.49 6.34
CA ILE A 380 -8.18 -6.25 5.21
C ILE A 380 -9.29 -6.94 4.40
N ILE A 381 -10.28 -7.53 5.08
CA ILE A 381 -11.43 -8.16 4.43
C ILE A 381 -12.28 -7.13 3.72
N ASN A 382 -12.47 -5.93 4.29
CA ASN A 382 -13.17 -4.85 3.61
C ASN A 382 -12.46 -4.44 2.31
N TYR A 383 -11.13 -4.31 2.35
CA TYR A 383 -10.33 -4.07 1.14
C TYR A 383 -10.58 -5.13 0.07
N PHE A 384 -10.40 -6.43 0.39
CA PHE A 384 -10.66 -7.52 -0.58
C PHE A 384 -12.10 -7.54 -1.08
N ARG A 385 -13.08 -7.27 -0.21
CA ARG A 385 -14.49 -7.15 -0.59
C ARG A 385 -14.69 -6.04 -1.62
N ARG A 386 -14.08 -4.87 -1.42
CA ARG A 386 -14.21 -3.73 -2.34
C ARG A 386 -13.57 -4.01 -3.70
N ILE A 387 -12.31 -4.44 -3.73
CA ILE A 387 -11.60 -4.64 -5.00
C ILE A 387 -12.12 -5.82 -5.84
N THR A 388 -12.83 -6.77 -5.22
CA THR A 388 -13.51 -7.88 -5.94
C THR A 388 -14.93 -7.53 -6.36
N THR A 389 -15.52 -6.46 -5.79
CA THR A 389 -16.85 -5.98 -6.17
C THR A 389 -16.77 -4.92 -7.28
N ASP A 390 -15.81 -4.01 -7.16
CA ASP A 390 -15.50 -3.00 -8.17
C ASP A 390 -13.99 -3.00 -8.42
N GLU A 391 -13.61 -3.33 -9.66
CA GLU A 391 -12.22 -3.48 -10.06
C GLU A 391 -11.48 -2.13 -9.98
N PRO A 392 -10.39 -2.03 -9.20
CA PRO A 392 -9.68 -0.78 -9.04
C PRO A 392 -8.84 -0.43 -10.27
N LYS A 393 -8.94 0.82 -10.73
CA LYS A 393 -8.35 1.30 -12.00
C LYS A 393 -7.13 2.20 -11.82
N GLY A 394 -6.68 2.39 -10.59
CA GLY A 394 -5.60 3.31 -10.26
C GLY A 394 -4.20 2.72 -10.39
N MET A 395 -3.23 3.59 -10.15
CA MET A 395 -1.82 3.26 -10.08
C MET A 395 -1.23 3.62 -8.71
N LEU A 396 -0.18 2.92 -8.32
CA LEU A 396 0.68 3.21 -7.18
C LEU A 396 2.13 3.35 -7.64
N THR A 397 2.93 4.12 -6.90
CA THR A 397 4.37 4.21 -7.11
C THR A 397 5.10 4.12 -5.77
N PHE A 398 6.02 3.18 -5.66
CA PHE A 398 6.90 2.96 -4.51
C PHE A 398 8.30 3.43 -4.89
N HIS A 399 8.85 4.38 -4.16
CA HIS A 399 10.15 4.99 -4.43
C HIS A 399 11.06 4.81 -3.21
N ARG A 400 11.99 3.84 -3.29
CA ARG A 400 13.11 3.82 -2.35
C ARG A 400 14.05 4.94 -2.73
N LYS A 401 14.23 5.86 -1.79
CA LYS A 401 15.01 7.07 -1.98
C LYS A 401 16.11 7.11 -0.94
N GLY A 402 17.32 7.43 -1.36
CA GLY A 402 18.49 7.58 -0.50
C GLY A 402 19.29 8.83 -0.85
N LEU A 403 19.90 9.45 0.16
CA LEU A 403 20.80 10.60 -0.02
C LEU A 403 22.22 10.12 -0.33
N SER A 404 22.80 10.63 -1.41
CA SER A 404 24.21 10.44 -1.75
C SER A 404 25.13 11.34 -0.93
N GLU A 405 24.72 12.60 -0.72
CA GLU A 405 25.53 13.63 -0.09
C GLU A 405 25.23 13.78 1.41
N SER A 406 26.23 14.18 2.18
CA SER A 406 26.06 14.63 3.56
C SER A 406 25.71 16.11 3.58
N ILE A 407 24.78 16.47 4.46
CA ILE A 407 24.40 17.87 4.69
C ILE A 407 25.22 18.39 5.86
N ASP A 408 25.83 19.55 5.64
CA ASP A 408 26.45 20.31 6.71
C ASP A 408 25.41 21.21 7.37
N TRP A 409 24.93 20.80 8.53
CA TRP A 409 23.79 21.45 9.20
C TRP A 409 24.20 22.76 9.87
N SER A 410 25.44 22.88 10.35
CA SER A 410 25.93 24.09 11.05
C SER A 410 26.11 25.28 10.11
N SER A 411 26.40 25.04 8.83
CA SER A 411 26.56 26.11 7.84
C SER A 411 25.26 26.52 7.13
N SER A 412 24.15 25.81 7.32
CA SER A 412 22.87 26.12 6.66
C SER A 412 22.36 27.50 7.06
N LYS A 413 22.06 28.32 6.05
CA LYS A 413 21.46 29.66 6.20
C LYS A 413 19.95 29.68 5.94
N ASP A 414 19.34 28.49 5.87
CA ASP A 414 17.91 28.38 5.63
C ASP A 414 17.12 28.84 6.85
N SER A 415 16.15 29.73 6.65
CA SER A 415 15.20 30.11 7.69
C SER A 415 14.09 29.06 7.81
N LEU A 416 13.56 28.88 9.02
CA LEU A 416 12.39 28.02 9.23
C LEU A 416 11.23 28.42 8.33
N THR A 417 10.55 27.44 7.73
CA THR A 417 9.34 27.61 6.91
C THR A 417 8.09 27.83 7.76
N ASP A 418 6.93 27.99 7.11
CA ASP A 418 5.68 28.21 7.84
C ASP A 418 5.24 26.93 8.58
N LEU A 419 4.64 27.13 9.75
CA LEU A 419 4.19 26.06 10.63
C LEU A 419 2.72 26.28 11.02
N HIS A 420 1.90 25.29 10.73
CA HIS A 420 0.60 25.10 11.37
C HIS A 420 0.72 23.97 12.39
N VAL A 421 0.33 24.21 13.64
CA VAL A 421 0.27 23.19 14.68
C VAL A 421 -1.18 23.03 15.10
N SER A 422 -1.70 21.81 15.09
CA SER A 422 -3.03 21.50 15.61
C SER A 422 -2.95 20.49 16.74
N GLU A 423 -3.81 20.69 17.75
CA GLU A 423 -4.01 19.74 18.83
C GLU A 423 -4.71 18.48 18.33
N LYS A 424 -5.70 18.65 17.46
CA LYS A 424 -6.61 17.59 16.98
C LYS A 424 -6.32 17.25 15.53
N GLY A 425 -6.95 16.19 15.05
CA GLY A 425 -6.80 15.72 13.68
C GLY A 425 -5.75 14.63 13.55
N LEU A 426 -5.74 14.05 12.36
CA LEU A 426 -4.96 12.91 11.94
C LEU A 426 -4.21 13.28 10.66
N ILE A 427 -3.01 12.72 10.51
CA ILE A 427 -2.15 13.00 9.35
C ILE A 427 -2.86 12.61 8.04
N GLU A 428 -3.57 11.49 8.04
CA GLU A 428 -4.21 10.96 6.86
C GLU A 428 -5.48 11.70 6.41
N ARG A 429 -6.21 12.33 7.35
CA ARG A 429 -7.47 13.02 7.08
C ARG A 429 -7.23 14.49 6.77
N GLU A 430 -6.73 15.24 7.74
CA GLU A 430 -6.49 16.68 7.61
C GLU A 430 -5.26 16.97 6.74
N GLY A 431 -4.30 16.05 6.65
CA GLY A 431 -3.16 16.16 5.74
C GLY A 431 -3.43 15.73 4.29
N ARG A 432 -4.68 15.68 3.82
CA ARG A 432 -5.03 15.30 2.44
C ARG A 432 -4.34 16.23 1.43
N GLY A 433 -3.67 15.64 0.43
CA GLY A 433 -2.89 16.38 -0.57
C GLY A 433 -1.50 16.84 -0.10
N MET A 434 -1.12 16.58 1.15
CA MET A 434 0.21 16.85 1.69
C MET A 434 1.11 15.61 1.57
N LEU A 435 2.40 15.77 1.89
CA LEU A 435 3.28 14.63 2.16
C LEU A 435 3.03 14.14 3.58
N GLN A 436 2.39 12.99 3.70
CA GLN A 436 1.97 12.40 4.96
C GLN A 436 3.08 11.52 5.53
N VAL A 437 3.51 11.80 6.76
CA VAL A 437 4.59 11.04 7.40
C VAL A 437 4.03 9.77 8.04
N ASP A 438 4.62 8.64 7.68
CA ASP A 438 4.48 7.36 8.35
C ASP A 438 5.65 7.18 9.34
N PHE A 439 5.33 7.01 10.62
CA PHE A 439 6.29 6.88 11.72
C PHE A 439 6.86 5.46 11.74
N ALA A 440 7.60 5.16 10.69
CA ALA A 440 7.87 3.79 10.29
C ALA A 440 8.83 3.06 11.24
N ASN A 441 8.79 1.73 11.17
CA ASN A 441 9.92 0.88 11.49
C ASN A 441 10.88 0.83 10.27
N LYS A 442 12.18 0.59 10.50
CA LYS A 442 13.12 0.37 9.38
C LYS A 442 12.69 -0.79 8.48
N PHE A 443 11.99 -1.77 9.03
CA PHE A 443 11.21 -2.76 8.30
C PHE A 443 9.80 -2.22 8.08
N VAL A 444 9.61 -1.52 6.96
CA VAL A 444 8.38 -0.80 6.61
C VAL A 444 7.10 -1.63 6.87
N GLY A 445 6.11 -1.00 7.48
CA GLY A 445 4.85 -1.58 7.97
C GLY A 445 4.98 -2.23 9.36
N GLY A 446 6.15 -2.18 9.99
CA GLY A 446 6.38 -2.62 11.36
C GLY A 446 5.78 -3.98 11.68
N GLY A 447 5.01 -4.01 12.78
CA GLY A 447 4.32 -5.18 13.29
C GLY A 447 2.91 -5.38 12.74
N VAL A 448 2.55 -4.82 11.58
CA VAL A 448 1.16 -4.81 11.07
C VAL A 448 0.54 -6.21 10.96
N LEU A 449 1.33 -7.18 10.50
CA LEU A 449 0.94 -8.59 10.39
C LEU A 449 1.08 -9.37 11.70
N GLY A 450 1.45 -8.73 12.80
CA GLY A 450 1.57 -9.31 14.15
C GLY A 450 0.72 -8.56 15.17
N GLY A 451 1.27 -8.26 16.34
CA GLY A 451 0.58 -7.50 17.40
C GLY A 451 0.73 -5.97 17.31
N GLY A 452 1.46 -5.44 16.33
CA GLY A 452 1.59 -3.99 16.16
C GLY A 452 0.25 -3.35 15.81
N CYS A 453 -0.07 -2.23 16.47
CA CYS A 453 -1.36 -1.54 16.36
C CYS A 453 -1.22 -0.03 16.63
N VAL A 454 -0.07 0.57 16.28
CA VAL A 454 0.18 2.01 16.47
C VAL A 454 0.13 2.75 15.11
N GLN A 455 0.62 3.99 15.03
CA GLN A 455 0.40 4.85 13.85
C GLN A 455 0.77 4.20 12.50
N GLU A 456 1.93 3.53 12.39
CA GLU A 456 2.35 2.86 11.15
C GLU A 456 1.40 1.71 10.80
N GLU A 457 1.14 0.79 11.74
CA GLU A 457 0.29 -0.37 11.47
C GLU A 457 -1.15 0.02 11.17
N ILE A 458 -1.70 1.01 11.89
CA ILE A 458 -3.03 1.56 11.63
C ILE A 458 -3.07 2.15 10.21
N ARG A 459 -2.06 2.94 9.81
CA ARG A 459 -2.00 3.49 8.45
C ARG A 459 -2.00 2.39 7.39
N PHE A 460 -1.30 1.29 7.63
CA PHE A 460 -1.20 0.16 6.72
C PHE A 460 -2.49 -0.67 6.61
N VAL A 461 -3.37 -0.67 7.62
CA VAL A 461 -4.70 -1.32 7.49
C VAL A 461 -5.80 -0.35 7.04
N VAL A 462 -5.64 0.95 7.29
CA VAL A 462 -6.50 2.00 6.71
C VAL A 462 -6.31 2.09 5.19
N CYS A 463 -5.07 1.94 4.73
CA CYS A 463 -4.68 1.85 3.31
C CYS A 463 -3.95 0.52 3.01
N PRO A 464 -4.66 -0.63 2.87
CA PRO A 464 -4.04 -1.96 2.75
C PRO A 464 -3.05 -2.13 1.58
N GLU A 465 -3.13 -1.31 0.55
CA GLU A 465 -2.19 -1.31 -0.57
C GLU A 465 -0.74 -1.02 -0.13
N LEU A 466 -0.53 -0.36 1.02
CA LEU A 466 0.79 -0.14 1.62
C LEU A 466 1.50 -1.46 1.98
N LEU A 467 0.74 -2.51 2.34
CA LEU A 467 1.27 -3.81 2.76
C LEU A 467 2.17 -4.46 1.69
N VAL A 468 1.91 -4.20 0.41
CA VAL A 468 2.69 -4.81 -0.68
C VAL A 468 4.14 -4.33 -0.69
N SER A 469 4.44 -3.17 -0.10
CA SER A 469 5.80 -2.66 0.04
C SER A 469 6.73 -3.64 0.77
N ARG A 470 6.18 -4.41 1.72
CA ARG A 470 6.88 -5.45 2.49
C ARG A 470 7.40 -6.60 1.61
N LEU A 471 6.79 -6.82 0.44
CA LEU A 471 7.20 -7.87 -0.48
C LEU A 471 8.60 -7.60 -1.06
N PHE A 472 8.89 -6.33 -1.40
CA PHE A 472 10.06 -5.98 -2.22
C PHE A 472 10.98 -4.92 -1.59
N THR A 473 10.65 -4.35 -0.43
CA THR A 473 11.47 -3.30 0.21
C THR A 473 12.35 -3.89 1.30
N GLU A 474 13.66 -3.82 1.12
CA GLU A 474 14.64 -4.18 2.16
C GLU A 474 14.61 -3.16 3.32
N ALA A 475 15.09 -3.53 4.51
CA ALA A 475 15.19 -2.62 5.64
C ALA A 475 15.85 -1.28 5.26
N LEU A 476 15.27 -0.17 5.72
CA LEU A 476 15.74 1.18 5.42
C LEU A 476 17.05 1.48 6.17
N GLY A 477 18.06 1.95 5.44
CA GLY A 477 19.29 2.49 6.01
C GLY A 477 19.13 3.89 6.58
N PRO A 478 20.12 4.43 7.30
CA PRO A 478 20.00 5.71 8.02
C PRO A 478 19.77 6.93 7.13
N LYS A 479 20.09 6.84 5.83
CA LYS A 479 19.91 7.91 4.83
C LYS A 479 18.84 7.57 3.79
N GLU A 480 17.96 6.63 4.09
CA GLU A 480 16.97 6.12 3.13
C GLU A 480 15.55 6.23 3.67
N VAL A 481 14.59 6.38 2.76
CA VAL A 481 13.15 6.38 3.04
C VAL A 481 12.43 5.63 1.93
N LEU A 482 11.17 5.26 2.19
CA LEU A 482 10.26 4.79 1.15
C LEU A 482 9.14 5.82 0.97
N VAL A 483 9.02 6.38 -0.23
CA VAL A 483 7.91 7.26 -0.59
C VAL A 483 6.91 6.47 -1.43
N ILE A 484 5.64 6.46 -1.02
CA ILE A 484 4.57 5.72 -1.67
C ILE A 484 3.51 6.73 -2.13
N THR A 485 3.18 6.73 -3.41
CA THR A 485 2.21 7.65 -4.02
C THR A 485 1.10 6.88 -4.69
N GLY A 486 -0.15 7.27 -4.48
CA GLY A 486 -1.30 6.69 -5.16
C GLY A 486 -2.17 5.76 -4.33
N VAL A 487 -1.82 5.54 -3.07
CA VAL A 487 -2.57 4.67 -2.16
C VAL A 487 -3.98 5.19 -1.92
N GLU A 488 -4.92 4.25 -1.86
CA GLU A 488 -6.31 4.48 -1.52
C GLU A 488 -6.60 4.14 -0.06
N GLN A 489 -7.37 4.99 0.60
CA GLN A 489 -7.98 4.66 1.87
C GLN A 489 -9.25 3.83 1.65
N PHE A 490 -9.34 2.68 2.33
CA PHE A 490 -10.50 1.78 2.23
C PHE A 490 -11.31 1.72 3.51
N ASN A 491 -10.71 2.09 4.64
CA ASN A 491 -11.31 1.86 5.95
C ASN A 491 -11.41 3.15 6.74
N ASP A 492 -12.55 3.29 7.42
CA ASP A 492 -12.73 4.23 8.51
C ASP A 492 -12.50 3.49 9.83
N THR A 493 -11.77 4.11 10.75
CA THR A 493 -11.30 3.49 11.98
C THR A 493 -11.33 4.48 13.14
N ALA A 494 -11.44 3.96 14.35
CA ALA A 494 -11.33 4.73 15.58
C ALA A 494 -10.34 4.05 16.56
N GLY A 495 -10.07 4.75 17.66
CA GLY A 495 -9.16 4.27 18.69
C GLY A 495 -7.70 4.19 18.26
N TYR A 496 -6.86 3.66 19.15
CA TYR A 496 -5.42 3.53 18.96
C TYR A 496 -4.88 2.40 19.85
N ALA A 497 -3.85 1.68 19.38
CA ALA A 497 -3.30 0.52 20.09
C ALA A 497 -4.41 -0.48 20.46
N ASP A 498 -4.54 -0.82 21.75
CA ASP A 498 -5.48 -1.82 22.23
C ASP A 498 -6.96 -1.41 22.06
N THR A 499 -7.23 -0.12 21.82
CA THR A 499 -8.59 0.40 21.57
C THR A 499 -8.92 0.54 20.10
N PHE A 500 -8.01 0.16 19.19
CA PHE A 500 -8.21 0.26 17.76
C PHE A 500 -9.45 -0.54 17.33
N SER A 501 -10.34 0.10 16.56
CA SER A 501 -11.56 -0.51 16.01
C SER A 501 -11.74 -0.16 14.54
N TRP A 502 -12.18 -1.14 13.75
CA TRP A 502 -12.71 -0.87 12.43
C TRP A 502 -14.15 -0.37 12.56
N GLU A 503 -14.43 0.81 11.98
CA GLU A 503 -15.75 1.44 12.07
C GLU A 503 -16.59 1.13 10.83
N SER A 504 -16.06 1.44 9.64
CA SER A 504 -16.83 1.30 8.41
C SER A 504 -15.97 1.30 7.14
N ASP A 505 -16.64 1.14 6.00
CA ASP A 505 -16.04 1.34 4.68
C ASP A 505 -15.78 2.83 4.43
N PHE A 506 -14.66 3.15 3.79
CA PHE A 506 -14.32 4.51 3.40
C PHE A 506 -14.30 4.66 1.88
N VAL A 507 -15.03 5.67 1.39
CA VAL A 507 -15.03 6.05 -0.03
C VAL A 507 -14.04 7.20 -0.20
N ASP A 508 -12.84 6.85 -0.65
CA ASP A 508 -11.79 7.83 -0.93
C ASP A 508 -12.11 8.63 -2.20
N ASP A 509 -12.43 9.90 -2.02
CA ASP A 509 -12.72 10.88 -3.06
C ASP A 509 -11.47 11.66 -3.51
N THR A 510 -10.27 11.31 -3.01
CA THR A 510 -9.00 11.96 -3.39
C THR A 510 -8.81 11.94 -4.90
N PRO A 511 -8.60 13.12 -5.54
CA PRO A 511 -8.37 13.20 -6.97
C PRO A 511 -7.20 12.34 -7.42
N ARG A 512 -7.20 11.97 -8.69
CA ARG A 512 -6.09 11.24 -9.31
C ARG A 512 -5.24 12.17 -10.16
N ASP A 513 -3.94 11.93 -10.19
CA ASP A 513 -3.01 12.60 -11.08
C ASP A 513 -3.08 12.03 -12.52
N SER A 514 -2.29 12.61 -13.42
CA SER A 514 -2.22 12.19 -14.83
C SER A 514 -1.74 10.73 -15.04
N TRP A 515 -1.21 10.08 -14.01
CA TRP A 515 -0.76 8.69 -14.05
C TRP A 515 -1.79 7.75 -13.41
N GLY A 516 -2.98 8.26 -13.05
CA GLY A 516 -4.05 7.48 -12.41
C GLY A 516 -3.78 7.19 -10.92
N ARG A 517 -2.79 7.84 -10.31
CA ARG A 517 -2.47 7.67 -8.88
C ARG A 517 -3.31 8.62 -8.06
N ARG A 518 -3.89 8.19 -6.94
CA ARG A 518 -4.50 9.13 -5.99
C ARG A 518 -3.46 10.15 -5.53
N CYS A 519 -3.87 11.40 -5.36
CA CYS A 519 -3.04 12.51 -4.87
C CYS A 519 -2.75 12.39 -3.35
N THR A 520 -2.35 11.19 -2.94
CA THR A 520 -1.94 10.81 -1.59
C THR A 520 -0.49 10.36 -1.67
N ALA A 521 0.39 11.02 -0.94
CA ALA A 521 1.80 10.67 -0.84
C ALA A 521 2.16 10.40 0.62
N VAL A 522 2.61 9.18 0.91
CA VAL A 522 3.06 8.73 2.22
C VAL A 522 4.57 8.56 2.20
N VAL A 523 5.27 9.00 3.24
CA VAL A 523 6.70 8.76 3.42
C VAL A 523 6.97 7.96 4.69
N ALA A 524 7.42 6.72 4.50
CA ALA A 524 7.88 5.87 5.58
C ALA A 524 9.32 6.26 5.94
N MET A 525 9.49 6.80 7.15
CA MET A 525 10.79 7.18 7.69
C MET A 525 10.92 6.73 9.13
N ASP A 526 11.93 5.91 9.42
CA ASP A 526 12.09 5.29 10.73
C ASP A 526 12.92 6.15 11.70
N ALA A 527 12.46 6.29 12.94
CA ALA A 527 13.18 6.95 14.03
C ALA A 527 14.13 5.97 14.76
N LEU A 528 15.16 6.48 15.44
CA LEU A 528 15.92 5.67 16.40
C LEU A 528 15.10 5.40 17.65
N TYR A 529 15.28 4.21 18.23
CA TYR A 529 14.79 3.88 19.56
C TYR A 529 15.82 4.34 20.60
N PHE A 530 15.37 5.05 21.64
CA PHE A 530 16.24 5.53 22.72
C PHE A 530 15.89 4.85 24.05
N ALA A 531 16.71 3.88 24.45
CA ALA A 531 16.56 3.23 25.76
C ALA A 531 16.77 4.25 26.91
N ARG A 532 17.72 5.17 26.73
CA ARG A 532 18.03 6.23 27.68
C ARG A 532 17.74 7.61 27.05
N PRO A 533 16.88 8.44 27.68
CA PRO A 533 16.43 9.69 27.07
C PRO A 533 17.54 10.67 26.67
N HIS A 534 18.68 10.71 27.35
CA HIS A 534 19.76 11.66 27.03
C HIS A 534 20.55 11.30 25.77
N GLU A 535 20.48 10.05 25.29
CA GLU A 535 21.26 9.58 24.12
C GLU A 535 20.81 10.26 22.82
N GLN A 536 19.56 10.72 22.76
CA GLN A 536 19.01 11.38 21.58
C GLN A 536 19.61 12.75 21.27
N TYR A 537 20.15 13.43 22.29
CA TYR A 537 20.82 14.72 22.12
C TYR A 537 22.28 14.57 21.67
N ARG A 538 22.81 13.35 21.56
CA ARG A 538 24.17 13.17 21.03
C ARG A 538 24.24 13.65 19.57
N PRO A 539 25.35 14.28 19.13
CA PRO A 539 25.48 14.82 17.77
C PRO A 539 25.21 13.78 16.67
N ILE A 540 25.64 12.53 16.88
CA ILE A 540 25.40 11.42 15.95
C ILE A 540 23.89 11.11 15.80
N ALA A 541 23.13 11.15 16.90
CA ALA A 541 21.70 10.89 16.89
C ALA A 541 20.95 12.05 16.23
N ILE A 542 21.24 13.29 16.64
CA ILE A 542 20.66 14.51 16.04
C ILE A 542 20.88 14.52 14.53
N ARG A 543 22.14 14.33 14.07
CA ARG A 543 22.47 14.32 12.64
C ARG A 543 21.77 13.19 11.90
N ARG A 544 21.66 12.00 12.50
CA ARG A 544 20.95 10.87 11.89
C ARG A 544 19.48 11.20 11.67
N GLU A 545 18.80 11.72 12.69
CA GLU A 545 17.37 12.03 12.62
C GLU A 545 17.09 13.19 11.65
N LEU A 546 17.93 14.24 11.64
CA LEU A 546 17.85 15.32 10.64
C LEU A 546 18.02 14.79 9.21
N THR A 547 19.03 13.95 8.99
CA THR A 547 19.30 13.36 7.67
C THR A 547 18.15 12.49 7.20
N LYS A 548 17.55 11.70 8.10
CA LYS A 548 16.39 10.85 7.82
C LYS A 548 15.16 11.69 7.43
N ALA A 549 14.81 12.68 8.24
CA ALA A 549 13.69 13.58 7.98
C ALA A 549 13.88 14.35 6.66
N PHE A 550 15.08 14.89 6.42
CA PHE A 550 15.38 15.58 5.16
C PHE A 550 15.34 14.64 3.95
N CYS A 551 15.81 13.40 4.09
CA CYS A 551 15.65 12.39 3.05
C CYS A 551 14.16 12.18 2.73
N GLY A 552 13.29 12.18 3.74
CA GLY A 552 11.84 12.11 3.57
C GLY A 552 11.25 13.32 2.83
N PHE A 553 11.62 14.53 3.25
CA PHE A 553 10.97 15.76 2.82
C PHE A 553 11.51 16.31 1.49
N SER A 554 12.77 16.04 1.17
CA SER A 554 13.38 16.56 -0.06
C SER A 554 12.70 16.01 -1.30
N CYS A 555 12.56 16.83 -2.33
CA CYS A 555 11.98 16.42 -3.61
C CYS A 555 12.59 17.27 -4.72
N PRO A 556 13.87 17.04 -5.08
CA PRO A 556 14.61 17.93 -5.98
C PRO A 556 13.99 18.03 -7.38
N GLY A 557 13.25 17.00 -7.82
CA GLY A 557 12.49 17.02 -9.08
C GLY A 557 11.21 17.86 -9.07
N VAL A 558 10.86 18.50 -7.94
CA VAL A 558 9.68 19.35 -7.80
C VAL A 558 10.15 20.79 -7.52
N PRO A 559 9.74 21.78 -8.33
CA PRO A 559 10.04 23.19 -8.09
C PRO A 559 9.57 23.63 -6.71
N GLU A 560 10.32 24.51 -6.03
CA GLU A 560 10.08 24.90 -4.63
C GLU A 560 8.64 25.39 -4.38
N GLY A 561 8.13 26.32 -5.20
CA GLY A 561 6.75 26.82 -5.09
C GLY A 561 5.64 25.83 -5.47
N LYS A 562 5.97 24.56 -5.76
CA LYS A 562 5.02 23.47 -6.05
C LYS A 562 5.15 22.31 -5.06
N ARG A 563 5.99 22.42 -4.04
CA ARG A 563 6.17 21.37 -3.02
C ARG A 563 5.01 21.44 -2.03
N ALA A 564 4.27 20.34 -1.88
CA ALA A 564 3.23 20.26 -0.86
C ALA A 564 3.83 20.42 0.55
N ALA A 565 3.03 20.86 1.52
CA ALA A 565 3.43 20.84 2.92
C ALA A 565 3.70 19.40 3.41
N VAL A 566 4.36 19.27 4.55
CA VAL A 566 4.54 18.01 5.27
C VAL A 566 3.46 17.92 6.35
N ALA A 567 2.63 16.89 6.32
CA ALA A 567 1.72 16.54 7.41
C ALA A 567 2.39 15.49 8.31
N THR A 568 2.69 15.87 9.55
CA THR A 568 3.45 15.06 10.50
C THR A 568 2.98 15.26 11.94
N GLY A 569 3.70 14.70 12.91
CA GLY A 569 3.47 14.84 14.34
C GLY A 569 4.63 14.29 15.16
N ASN A 570 4.31 13.63 16.26
CA ASN A 570 5.26 13.11 17.27
C ASN A 570 6.09 11.89 16.80
N TRP A 571 6.82 12.06 15.70
CA TRP A 571 7.64 11.05 15.05
C TRP A 571 8.71 10.47 15.99
N GLY A 572 8.57 9.18 16.29
CA GLY A 572 9.51 8.45 17.14
C GLY A 572 9.41 8.77 18.63
N CYS A 573 8.33 9.40 19.12
CA CYS A 573 8.21 9.80 20.52
C CYS A 573 7.57 8.75 21.44
N GLY A 574 6.59 7.99 20.94
CA GLY A 574 5.85 6.98 21.72
C GLY A 574 6.69 5.73 22.02
N ALA A 575 6.42 4.62 21.33
CA ALA A 575 7.17 3.36 21.51
C ALA A 575 8.70 3.51 21.35
N PHE A 576 9.14 4.54 20.61
CA PHE A 576 10.55 4.84 20.34
C PHE A 576 11.21 5.78 21.36
N ARG A 577 10.45 6.35 22.30
CA ARG A 577 10.92 7.14 23.45
C ARG A 577 11.69 8.42 23.11
N GLY A 578 11.51 8.98 21.92
CA GLY A 578 12.04 10.29 21.54
C GLY A 578 11.34 11.45 22.25
N ASP A 579 12.07 12.52 22.51
CA ASP A 579 11.58 13.78 23.05
C ASP A 579 10.80 14.57 21.97
N PRO A 580 9.49 14.85 22.16
CA PRO A 580 8.70 15.64 21.21
C PRO A 580 9.25 17.04 20.94
N GLN A 581 9.92 17.68 21.90
CA GLN A 581 10.52 19.01 21.69
C GLN A 581 11.69 18.93 20.70
N LEU A 582 12.63 18.02 20.93
CA LEU A 582 13.72 17.78 19.99
C LEU A 582 13.17 17.34 18.62
N LYS A 583 12.31 16.32 18.58
CA LYS A 583 11.81 15.73 17.33
C LYS A 583 11.04 16.73 16.46
N SER A 584 10.24 17.61 17.07
CA SER A 584 9.55 18.67 16.32
C SER A 584 10.53 19.67 15.71
N LEU A 585 11.56 20.12 16.46
CA LEU A 585 12.61 20.99 15.91
C LEU A 585 13.39 20.35 14.77
N LEU A 586 13.80 19.08 14.90
CA LEU A 586 14.54 18.39 13.83
C LEU A 586 13.70 18.29 12.55
N GLN A 587 12.39 18.05 12.68
CA GLN A 587 11.49 18.03 11.52
C GLN A 587 11.34 19.42 10.88
N LEU A 588 11.22 20.49 11.68
CA LEU A 588 11.16 21.86 11.17
C LEU A 588 12.46 22.27 10.44
N MET A 589 13.62 21.93 11.00
CA MET A 589 14.91 22.17 10.37
C MET A 589 15.04 21.42 9.04
N ALA A 590 14.68 20.12 9.02
CA ALA A 590 14.71 19.33 7.80
C ALA A 590 13.73 19.86 6.73
N ALA A 591 12.55 20.31 7.14
CA ALA A 591 11.55 20.88 6.24
C ALA A 591 11.98 22.24 5.66
N ALA A 592 12.64 23.07 6.47
CA ALA A 592 13.22 24.34 6.04
C ALA A 592 14.24 24.15 4.90
N VAL A 593 15.20 23.25 5.09
CA VAL A 593 16.20 22.91 4.05
C VAL A 593 15.53 22.23 2.84
N ALA A 594 14.47 21.45 3.05
CA ALA A 594 13.69 20.85 1.97
C ALA A 594 12.73 21.82 1.25
N ARG A 595 12.61 23.07 1.73
CA ARG A 595 11.67 24.10 1.25
C ARG A 595 10.22 23.61 1.28
N ARG A 596 9.76 23.19 2.46
CA ARG A 596 8.37 22.77 2.70
C ARG A 596 7.85 23.35 4.00
N ASP A 597 6.61 23.82 3.96
CA ASP A 597 5.87 24.15 5.18
C ASP A 597 5.47 22.89 5.93
N VAL A 598 5.17 23.03 7.22
CA VAL A 598 4.86 21.91 8.11
C VAL A 598 3.48 22.09 8.74
N VAL A 599 2.69 21.02 8.68
CA VAL A 599 1.46 20.83 9.44
C VAL A 599 1.76 19.76 10.49
N TYR A 600 1.73 20.15 11.76
CA TYR A 600 2.13 19.31 12.88
C TYR A 600 0.93 18.99 13.79
N PHE A 601 0.59 17.72 13.91
CA PHE A 601 -0.47 17.23 14.78
C PHE A 601 0.13 16.74 16.10
N THR A 602 -0.32 17.30 17.23
CA THR A 602 0.18 16.92 18.56
C THR A 602 -0.64 15.84 19.27
N PHE A 603 -1.74 15.39 18.64
CA PHE A 603 -2.58 14.28 19.10
C PHE A 603 -3.10 14.46 20.53
N ASN A 604 -3.89 15.52 20.72
CA ASN A 604 -4.50 15.97 21.98
C ASN A 604 -3.51 16.53 23.03
N ASP A 605 -2.23 16.67 22.72
CA ASP A 605 -1.28 17.38 23.58
C ASP A 605 -1.36 18.90 23.37
N ARG A 606 -2.25 19.55 24.15
CA ARG A 606 -2.42 21.01 24.20
C ARG A 606 -1.15 21.75 24.57
N ARG A 607 -0.38 21.20 25.51
CA ARG A 607 0.81 21.86 26.04
C ARG A 607 1.89 21.89 24.97
N LEU A 608 2.14 20.77 24.31
CA LEU A 608 3.05 20.69 23.19
C LEU A 608 2.60 21.59 22.04
N CYS A 609 1.32 21.60 21.71
CA CYS A 609 0.76 22.45 20.64
C CYS A 609 1.09 23.93 20.86
N ARG A 610 0.77 24.46 22.05
CA ARG A 610 1.08 25.84 22.43
C ARG A 610 2.59 26.09 22.47
N ASN A 611 3.35 25.20 23.10
CA ASN A 611 4.79 25.38 23.29
C ASN A 611 5.56 25.37 21.96
N LEU A 612 5.20 24.48 21.04
CA LEU A 612 5.80 24.38 19.71
C LEU A 612 5.49 25.63 18.87
N ARG A 613 4.23 26.11 18.90
CA ARG A 613 3.84 27.34 18.21
C ARG A 613 4.62 28.55 18.74
N ASN A 614 4.76 28.67 20.05
CA ASN A 614 5.51 29.77 20.67
C ASN A 614 7.01 29.67 20.36
N MET A 615 7.58 28.46 20.38
CA MET A 615 9.00 28.25 20.07
C MET A 615 9.28 28.59 18.60
N HIS A 616 8.46 28.12 17.65
CA HIS A 616 8.60 28.47 16.24
C HIS A 616 8.54 29.99 16.01
N ARG A 617 7.56 30.67 16.61
CA ARG A 617 7.45 32.14 16.58
C ARG A 617 8.73 32.80 17.13
N PHE A 618 9.18 32.37 18.31
CA PHE A 618 10.38 32.90 18.96
C PHE A 618 11.64 32.79 18.08
N LEU A 619 11.84 31.63 17.43
CA LEU A 619 12.97 31.39 16.53
C LEU A 619 12.87 32.25 15.26
N ARG A 620 11.66 32.39 14.69
CA ARG A 620 11.38 33.22 13.49
C ARG A 620 11.58 34.71 13.75
N GLU A 621 11.05 35.25 14.85
CA GLU A 621 11.18 36.66 15.21
C GLU A 621 12.63 37.07 15.45
N ARG A 622 13.48 36.12 15.87
CA ARG A 622 14.93 36.31 16.06
C ARG A 622 15.75 36.04 14.81
N ASN A 623 15.10 35.68 13.70
CA ASN A 623 15.75 35.36 12.42
C ASN A 623 16.83 34.26 12.53
N LEU A 624 16.64 33.28 13.43
CA LEU A 624 17.58 32.17 13.56
C LEU A 624 17.47 31.24 12.34
N CYS A 625 18.61 30.96 11.71
CA CYS A 625 18.69 29.99 10.63
C CYS A 625 18.89 28.57 11.17
N VAL A 626 18.74 27.56 10.31
CA VAL A 626 18.94 26.15 10.66
C VAL A 626 20.32 25.90 11.26
N GLY A 627 21.38 26.57 10.76
CA GLY A 627 22.72 26.50 11.34
C GLY A 627 22.79 26.98 12.79
N ASP A 628 22.16 28.12 13.09
CA ASP A 628 22.14 28.66 14.46
C ASP A 628 21.40 27.71 15.41
N ILE A 629 20.26 27.17 14.98
CA ILE A 629 19.48 26.20 15.77
C ILE A 629 20.30 24.92 15.99
N TYR A 630 21.04 24.45 14.97
CA TYR A 630 21.90 23.28 15.10
C TYR A 630 23.00 23.50 16.14
N GLU A 631 23.67 24.65 16.13
CA GLU A 631 24.69 24.99 17.12
C GLU A 631 24.12 25.09 18.55
N LEU A 632 22.90 25.63 18.70
CA LEU A 632 22.20 25.63 19.99
C LEU A 632 21.90 24.21 20.49
N LEU A 633 21.54 23.29 19.60
CA LEU A 633 21.38 21.87 19.97
C LEU A 633 22.72 21.25 20.39
N MET A 634 23.84 21.64 19.78
CA MET A 634 25.18 21.17 20.20
C MET A 634 25.56 21.72 21.58
N GLN A 635 25.22 22.97 21.89
CA GLN A 635 25.41 23.55 23.21
C GLN A 635 24.54 22.87 24.27
N TYR A 636 23.26 22.64 23.97
CA TYR A 636 22.36 21.92 24.88
C TYR A 636 22.85 20.50 25.17
N HIS A 637 23.38 19.80 24.16
CA HIS A 637 24.02 18.51 24.36
C HIS A 637 25.18 18.57 25.37
N GLN A 638 26.03 19.60 25.29
CA GLN A 638 27.13 19.79 26.23
C GLN A 638 26.61 20.01 27.66
N GLU A 639 25.55 20.80 27.84
CA GLU A 639 24.92 20.99 29.17
C GLU A 639 24.31 19.70 29.72
N CYS A 640 23.67 18.89 28.85
CA CYS A 640 23.17 17.57 29.24
C CYS A 640 24.32 16.67 29.71
N ALA A 641 25.46 16.71 29.01
CA ALA A 641 26.63 15.90 29.34
C ALA A 641 27.29 16.34 30.66
N SER A 642 27.34 17.64 30.96
CA SER A 642 27.85 18.19 32.22
C SER A 642 26.85 18.11 33.38
N LYS A 643 25.62 17.58 33.16
CA LYS A 643 24.51 17.54 34.13
C LYS A 643 24.16 18.92 34.71
N SER A 644 24.40 19.98 33.95
CA SER A 644 24.14 21.38 34.36
C SER A 644 22.80 21.91 33.86
N THR A 645 22.03 21.11 33.11
CA THR A 645 20.72 21.50 32.56
C THR A 645 19.74 21.86 33.65
N LYS A 646 19.16 23.06 33.56
CA LYS A 646 18.15 23.59 34.51
C LYS A 646 16.70 23.40 34.06
N GLY A 647 16.45 22.80 32.89
CA GLY A 647 15.12 22.64 32.29
C GLY A 647 15.13 21.77 31.04
N GLY A 648 14.02 21.75 30.31
CA GLY A 648 13.92 21.05 29.02
C GLY A 648 14.58 21.84 27.88
N LEU A 649 14.63 21.25 26.68
CA LEU A 649 15.27 21.86 25.52
C LEU A 649 14.67 23.25 25.20
N PHE A 650 13.35 23.38 25.22
CA PHE A 650 12.71 24.67 24.92
C PHE A 650 13.03 25.74 25.97
N ASP A 651 13.15 25.35 27.25
CA ASP A 651 13.53 26.29 28.31
C ASP A 651 14.96 26.80 28.10
N PHE A 652 15.87 25.90 27.72
CA PHE A 652 17.24 26.27 27.33
C PHE A 652 17.23 27.25 26.14
N LEU A 653 16.47 26.97 25.08
CA LEU A 653 16.41 27.85 23.91
C LEU A 653 15.84 29.24 24.23
N TYR A 654 14.82 29.34 25.10
CA TYR A 654 14.32 30.63 25.56
C TYR A 654 15.32 31.40 26.41
N SER A 655 16.18 30.71 27.15
CA SER A 655 17.23 31.33 27.97
C SER A 655 18.37 31.91 27.15
N TRP A 656 18.50 31.51 25.88
CA TRP A 656 19.53 32.01 24.98
C TRP A 656 19.22 33.46 24.58
N GLN A 657 20.00 34.38 25.12
CA GLN A 657 19.99 35.81 24.76
C GLN A 657 20.96 36.04 23.60
N ILE A 658 20.50 36.76 22.57
CA ILE A 658 21.36 37.25 21.48
C ILE A 658 22.39 38.18 22.14
N THR A 659 23.67 37.80 22.05
CA THR A 659 24.79 38.68 22.40
C THR A 659 25.13 39.58 21.23
#